data_AF-A0A4R3REZ5-F1
#
_entry.id   AF-A0A4R3REZ5-F1
#
_cell.length_a   1.000
_cell.length_b   1.000
_cell.length_c   1.000
_cell.angle_alpha   90.00
_cell.angle_beta   90.00
_cell.angle_gamma   90.00
#
_symmetry.space_group_name_H-M   'P 1'
#
loop_
_entity.id
_entity.type
_entity.pdbx_description
1 polymer ?
#
loop_
_entity_poly.entity_id
_entity_poly.type
_entity_poly.pdbx_seq_one_letter_code
_entity_poly.pdbx_strand_id
1 'polypeptide(L)'
;MTFDESIDATGVFRNAKIFRLGAELAVLIWDLPPSLPATTKCLLSMDQSPIPLVSMMLPLGNGRQRMFWAMRPEKQPVSVGICTEHGSTAETIVMHPARTLVPLDVETLFADLAPDARIKFVNNLLTVWRSAFRIASDHLFNMVVEDALHALVPQPQAASIVCQIARGSHLIETAINPDLGDITAIYAIGAASITRMAVRLVRGRNAKNGMQSCHFIAEVPSPPFLIVLLSKNGVAIRQLADGKPRHPSLQSWWGKNLEAVELREMIVRRLATLPESGAATAIDLQVCAPLASSRIAKSSMHPSGEVDLALALDDGLLAGGWFHAPSSAFAGIDYVKEDGTAVPLDANSYEFPAWAQGKDEKSKTDVTGFVAWVPLPESPGPLLQPRFQMRLASGAVRPLIPTPQPFEPATQRNHVLRAVPPQHAVDGAFRTILAPALQDIERRLGKTIEVDSTKDYSLPKSPPLVSIVVPLYRVLDFLRFQLSGMATDPWLAANAEVIYVLDSPEIQDQTEHLLGGLHLLHGLPMKLVVMNRNGGYARACNAGARFARGAILVMLNSDVVPCAPGWLQVLSRALLKSNELGAVGPKLIYEDGSLQHAGLYFGRDQRGIWLNHHFHKGMPGDYVPAQQARDVPGVTGACLVTRRDTYERVGGYTEDYVIGDYEDSDLCLKIRRVGLQIAYEPAACLYHFERRSIRRSQDYMRGVASQYNSWLHTQRWEEDIAELMANLFDRDHDRPAAAGMRIRKRNAA
;
A
#
# COMPACT_ATOMS: atom_id res chain seq x y z
N MET A 1 -27.13 21.43 49.33
CA MET A 1 -28.10 22.52 49.08
C MET A 1 -29.15 21.96 48.14
N THR A 2 -30.34 21.61 48.61
CA THR A 2 -31.42 21.10 47.75
C THR A 2 -31.84 22.17 46.74
N PHE A 3 -32.15 21.76 45.50
CA PHE A 3 -32.75 22.64 44.48
C PHE A 3 -34.21 23.01 44.79
N ASP A 4 -34.76 22.47 45.87
CA ASP A 4 -36.15 22.66 46.25
C ASP A 4 -36.26 23.72 47.33
N GLU A 5 -36.55 24.95 46.91
CA GLU A 5 -37.38 25.90 47.65
C GLU A 5 -37.93 27.00 46.72
N SER A 6 -39.26 27.07 46.67
CA SER A 6 -40.14 28.14 46.14
C SER A 6 -40.32 28.31 44.62
N ILE A 7 -41.46 27.81 44.11
CA ILE A 7 -42.21 28.49 43.04
C ILE A 7 -43.33 29.24 43.75
N ASP A 8 -43.29 30.57 43.77
CA ASP A 8 -44.41 31.39 44.19
C ASP A 8 -45.48 31.41 43.07
N ALA A 9 -46.75 31.56 43.43
CA ALA A 9 -47.93 31.41 42.57
C ALA A 9 -48.03 32.46 41.43
N THR A 10 -46.97 33.27 41.22
CA THR A 10 -46.91 34.41 40.29
C THR A 10 -46.19 34.13 38.98
N GLY A 11 -45.67 32.92 38.75
CA GLY A 11 -45.08 32.55 37.45
C GLY A 11 -43.78 33.29 37.09
N VAL A 12 -43.12 33.92 38.07
CA VAL A 12 -41.83 34.59 37.93
C VAL A 12 -40.70 33.57 38.06
N PHE A 13 -39.74 33.57 37.14
CA PHE A 13 -38.51 32.77 37.27
C PHE A 13 -37.70 33.33 38.45
N ARG A 14 -37.65 32.57 39.54
CA ARG A 14 -36.73 32.80 40.66
C ARG A 14 -36.17 31.45 40.99
N ASN A 15 -34.94 31.15 40.55
CA ASN A 15 -34.08 30.05 41.04
C ASN A 15 -32.96 29.67 40.07
N ALA A 16 -32.66 30.47 39.05
CA ALA A 16 -31.52 30.19 38.19
C ALA A 16 -30.20 30.40 38.95
N LYS A 17 -29.34 29.38 38.96
CA LYS A 17 -28.10 29.32 39.75
C LYS A 17 -26.90 29.15 38.84
N ILE A 18 -25.77 29.79 39.17
CA ILE A 18 -24.53 29.71 38.38
C ILE A 18 -23.48 28.98 39.20
N PHE A 19 -22.87 27.96 38.59
CA PHE A 19 -21.83 27.14 39.19
C PHE A 19 -20.56 27.19 38.35
N ARG A 20 -19.43 26.96 39.01
CA ARG A 20 -18.13 26.78 38.36
C ARG A 20 -18.03 25.36 37.81
N LEU A 21 -17.64 25.24 36.55
CA LEU A 21 -17.49 23.98 35.83
C LEU A 21 -16.04 23.70 35.39
N GLY A 22 -15.20 24.74 35.34
CA GLY A 22 -13.78 24.65 35.03
C GLY A 22 -13.03 25.88 35.57
N ALA A 23 -11.77 26.04 35.22
CA ALA A 23 -10.96 27.17 35.66
C ALA A 23 -11.62 28.51 35.30
N GLU A 24 -12.03 28.65 34.04
CA GLU A 24 -12.64 29.84 33.44
C GLU A 24 -14.04 29.53 32.86
N LEU A 25 -14.65 28.42 33.26
CA LEU A 25 -15.93 27.94 32.72
C LEU A 25 -17.00 27.91 33.81
N ALA A 26 -18.17 28.43 33.47
CA ALA A 26 -19.34 28.44 34.33
C ALA A 26 -20.53 27.76 33.63
N VAL A 27 -21.47 27.27 34.43
CA VAL A 27 -22.76 26.73 33.96
C VAL A 27 -23.89 27.39 34.73
N LEU A 28 -24.82 28.01 34.00
CA LEU A 28 -26.08 28.51 34.52
C LEU A 28 -27.13 27.41 34.42
N ILE A 29 -27.81 27.09 35.52
CA ILE A 29 -28.76 25.98 35.65
C ILE A 29 -30.07 26.49 36.24
N TRP A 30 -31.20 26.11 35.64
CA TRP A 30 -32.53 26.42 36.15
C TRP A 30 -33.61 25.45 35.65
N ASP A 31 -34.74 25.39 36.34
CA ASP A 31 -35.89 24.57 35.95
C ASP A 31 -36.87 25.38 35.11
N LEU A 32 -37.39 24.78 34.03
CA LEU A 32 -38.47 25.39 33.26
C LEU A 32 -39.77 25.40 34.09
N PRO A 33 -40.48 26.53 34.15
CA PRO A 33 -41.78 26.62 34.80
C PRO A 33 -42.80 25.64 34.22
N PRO A 34 -43.74 25.11 35.03
CA PRO A 34 -44.81 24.24 34.54
C PRO A 34 -45.70 24.87 33.46
N SER A 35 -45.77 26.21 33.43
CA SER A 35 -46.57 27.00 32.49
C SER A 35 -45.95 27.16 31.11
N LEU A 36 -44.67 26.79 30.91
CA LEU A 36 -43.98 26.96 29.64
C LEU A 36 -43.87 25.62 28.90
N PRO A 37 -44.31 25.54 27.63
CA PRO A 37 -44.13 24.35 26.81
C PRO A 37 -42.65 23.96 26.71
N ALA A 38 -42.36 22.65 26.67
CA ALA A 38 -41.00 22.13 26.52
C ALA A 38 -40.30 22.59 25.21
N THR A 39 -41.05 23.11 24.25
CA THR A 39 -40.53 23.65 22.98
C THR A 39 -40.13 25.13 23.06
N THR A 40 -40.33 25.79 24.20
CA THR A 40 -40.08 27.24 24.31
C THR A 40 -38.58 27.54 24.26
N LYS A 41 -38.17 28.39 23.32
CA LYS A 41 -36.79 28.87 23.24
C LYS A 41 -36.56 29.96 24.30
N CYS A 42 -35.57 29.73 25.15
CA CYS A 42 -35.02 30.74 26.05
C CYS A 42 -33.79 31.38 25.39
N LEU A 43 -33.60 32.68 25.61
CA LEU A 43 -32.49 33.48 25.09
C LEU A 43 -31.74 34.13 26.26
N LEU A 44 -30.41 34.17 26.14
CA LEU A 44 -29.53 34.87 27.05
C LEU A 44 -29.38 36.31 26.56
N SER A 45 -29.82 37.29 27.34
CA SER A 45 -29.74 38.72 27.04
C SER A 45 -28.60 39.35 27.84
N MET A 46 -27.60 39.88 27.14
CA MET A 46 -26.44 40.59 27.70
C MET A 46 -25.80 41.47 26.61
N ASP A 47 -25.00 42.46 27.02
CA ASP A 47 -24.37 43.43 26.11
C ASP A 47 -23.48 42.77 25.04
N GLN A 48 -22.78 41.69 25.42
CA GLN A 48 -22.02 40.84 24.50
C GLN A 48 -22.32 39.38 24.77
N SER A 49 -22.94 38.69 23.81
CA SER A 49 -23.21 37.25 23.94
C SER A 49 -21.90 36.47 24.07
N PRO A 50 -21.81 35.49 24.98
CA PRO A 50 -20.58 34.78 25.21
C PRO A 50 -20.37 33.77 24.08
N ILE A 51 -19.15 33.71 23.55
CA ILE A 51 -18.79 32.77 22.49
C ILE A 51 -17.60 31.93 22.96
N PRO A 52 -17.75 30.59 23.12
CA PRO A 52 -18.94 29.79 22.85
C PRO A 52 -19.99 29.86 23.98
N LEU A 53 -21.27 29.73 23.60
CA LEU A 53 -22.39 29.43 24.50
C LEU A 53 -22.98 28.09 24.08
N VAL A 54 -22.98 27.11 24.99
CA VAL A 54 -23.53 25.78 24.72
C VAL A 54 -24.71 25.52 25.66
N SER A 55 -25.84 25.13 25.09
CA SER A 55 -27.06 24.85 25.83
C SER A 55 -27.47 23.39 25.77
N MET A 56 -28.10 22.91 26.84
CA MET A 56 -28.80 21.62 26.84
C MET A 56 -29.98 21.64 27.81
N MET A 57 -30.98 20.83 27.51
CA MET A 57 -32.18 20.67 28.33
C MET A 57 -32.36 19.20 28.68
N LEU A 58 -32.64 18.92 29.95
CA LEU A 58 -32.71 17.57 30.49
C LEU A 58 -33.96 17.36 31.36
N PRO A 59 -34.62 16.19 31.28
CA PRO A 59 -35.77 15.89 32.11
C PRO A 59 -35.38 15.57 33.56
N LEU A 60 -36.20 16.04 34.49
CA LEU A 60 -36.18 15.69 35.91
C LEU A 60 -37.04 14.46 36.19
N GLY A 61 -36.82 13.80 37.34
CA GLY A 61 -37.59 12.62 37.74
C GLY A 61 -39.09 12.87 37.90
N ASN A 62 -39.49 14.12 38.12
CA ASN A 62 -40.89 14.54 38.21
C ASN A 62 -41.52 14.99 36.87
N GLY A 63 -40.82 14.80 35.75
CA GLY A 63 -41.31 15.15 34.41
C GLY A 63 -41.09 16.60 33.97
N ARG A 64 -40.62 17.48 34.86
CA ARG A 64 -40.18 18.84 34.49
C ARG A 64 -38.87 18.82 33.71
N GLN A 65 -38.49 19.96 33.12
CA GLN A 65 -37.23 20.11 32.36
C GLN A 65 -36.29 21.07 33.08
N ARG A 66 -34.99 20.77 33.06
CA ARG A 66 -33.90 21.61 33.57
C ARG A 66 -33.01 22.06 32.42
N MET A 67 -32.77 23.35 32.32
CA MET A 67 -31.92 23.97 31.30
C MET A 67 -30.51 24.22 31.86
N PHE A 68 -29.51 24.06 31.00
CA PHE A 68 -28.10 24.27 31.29
C PHE A 68 -27.51 25.15 30.20
N TRP A 69 -26.86 26.24 30.59
CA TRP A 69 -26.07 27.09 29.70
C TRP A 69 -24.63 27.18 30.19
N ALA A 70 -23.72 26.52 29.46
CA ALA A 70 -22.29 26.60 29.71
C ALA A 70 -21.67 27.74 28.90
N MET A 71 -20.80 28.53 29.54
CA MET A 71 -20.12 29.67 28.92
C MET A 71 -18.89 30.11 29.71
N ARG A 72 -18.04 30.94 29.08
CA ARG A 72 -16.94 31.63 29.78
C ARG A 72 -17.43 33.00 30.24
N PRO A 73 -17.59 33.24 31.56
CA PRO A 73 -18.04 34.53 32.06
C PRO A 73 -16.95 35.60 31.90
N GLU A 74 -17.37 36.86 31.91
CA GLU A 74 -16.48 38.02 31.86
C GLU A 74 -15.61 38.15 33.12
N LYS A 75 -14.52 38.92 33.00
CA LYS A 75 -13.60 39.18 34.13
C LYS A 75 -14.22 40.05 35.24
N GLN A 76 -15.30 40.75 34.92
CA GLN A 76 -16.08 41.59 35.84
C GLN A 76 -17.51 41.05 35.93
N PRO A 77 -18.23 41.27 37.04
CA PRO A 77 -19.63 40.88 37.15
C PRO A 77 -20.50 41.56 36.08
N VAL A 78 -21.33 40.79 35.37
CA VAL A 78 -22.23 41.28 34.33
C VAL A 78 -23.66 40.88 34.65
N SER A 79 -24.62 41.77 34.42
CA SER A 79 -26.05 41.46 34.57
C SER A 79 -26.54 40.71 33.34
N VAL A 80 -27.22 39.59 33.55
CA VAL A 80 -27.65 38.65 32.51
C VAL A 80 -29.15 38.42 32.62
N GLY A 81 -29.89 38.73 31.56
CA GLY A 81 -31.31 38.45 31.45
C GLY A 81 -31.56 37.07 30.83
N ILE A 82 -32.43 36.27 31.43
CA ILE A 82 -33.04 35.11 30.78
C ILE A 82 -34.35 35.61 30.18
N CYS A 83 -34.51 35.52 28.87
CA CYS A 83 -35.70 35.99 28.16
C CYS A 83 -36.37 34.83 27.42
N THR A 84 -37.69 34.88 27.28
CA THR A 84 -38.39 34.00 26.33
C THR A 84 -38.37 34.62 24.92
N GLU A 85 -38.61 33.83 23.88
CA GLU A 85 -38.68 34.29 22.48
C GLU A 85 -39.68 35.46 22.26
N HIS A 86 -40.66 35.63 23.15
CA HIS A 86 -41.64 36.73 23.13
C HIS A 86 -41.17 38.01 23.84
N GLY A 87 -39.91 38.09 24.27
CA GLY A 87 -39.27 39.33 24.75
C GLY A 87 -39.56 39.70 26.20
N SER A 88 -40.36 38.92 26.93
CA SER A 88 -40.50 39.08 28.38
C SER A 88 -39.26 38.55 29.10
N THR A 89 -38.55 39.44 29.81
CA THR A 89 -37.46 39.06 30.73
C THR A 89 -38.05 38.21 31.85
N ALA A 90 -37.62 36.95 31.89
CA ALA A 90 -38.06 35.95 32.84
C ALA A 90 -37.35 36.14 34.20
N GLU A 91 -36.02 36.28 34.18
CA GLU A 91 -35.17 36.49 35.37
C GLU A 91 -33.96 37.33 34.99
N THR A 92 -33.39 38.09 35.93
CA THR A 92 -32.10 38.77 35.75
C THR A 92 -31.15 38.34 36.86
N ILE A 93 -29.94 37.90 36.49
CA ILE A 93 -28.94 37.38 37.42
C ILE A 93 -27.61 38.09 37.19
N VAL A 94 -26.88 38.35 38.27
CA VAL A 94 -25.51 38.83 38.20
C VAL A 94 -24.57 37.65 38.02
N MET A 95 -23.92 37.56 36.86
CA MET A 95 -22.93 36.56 36.54
C MET A 95 -21.54 37.04 36.99
N HIS A 96 -21.00 36.40 38.02
CA HIS A 96 -19.65 36.67 38.51
C HIS A 96 -18.59 35.88 37.71
N PRO A 97 -17.31 36.31 37.74
CA PRO A 97 -16.21 35.58 37.12
C PRO A 97 -16.13 34.13 37.61
N ALA A 98 -15.73 33.19 36.74
CA ALA A 98 -15.81 31.75 37.04
C ALA A 98 -15.09 31.36 38.34
N ARG A 99 -13.94 31.97 38.62
CA ARG A 99 -13.13 31.71 39.81
C ARG A 99 -13.80 32.06 41.15
N THR A 100 -14.81 32.92 41.15
CA THR A 100 -15.54 33.31 42.37
C THR A 100 -16.81 32.47 42.60
N LEU A 101 -17.18 31.64 41.63
CA LEU A 101 -18.35 30.78 41.71
C LEU A 101 -18.05 29.49 42.48
N VAL A 102 -19.07 28.95 43.14
CA VAL A 102 -19.00 27.66 43.83
C VAL A 102 -18.92 26.52 42.79
N PRO A 103 -18.07 25.49 42.98
CA PRO A 103 -18.04 24.32 42.11
C PRO A 103 -19.40 23.65 41.96
N LEU A 104 -19.66 23.07 40.79
CA LEU A 104 -20.87 22.29 40.54
C LEU A 104 -20.85 21.00 41.38
N ASP A 105 -21.83 20.86 42.27
CA ASP A 105 -22.09 19.62 43.01
C ASP A 105 -22.90 18.66 42.13
N VAL A 106 -22.23 17.64 41.59
CA VAL A 106 -22.84 16.69 40.66
C VAL A 106 -23.76 15.70 41.37
N GLU A 107 -23.47 15.31 42.61
CA GLU A 107 -24.30 14.37 43.36
C GLU A 107 -25.68 14.98 43.61
N THR A 108 -25.71 16.23 44.09
CA THR A 108 -26.95 16.97 44.29
C THR A 108 -27.68 17.17 42.95
N LEU A 109 -26.95 17.49 41.86
CA LEU A 109 -27.56 17.64 40.53
C LEU A 109 -28.22 16.35 40.04
N PHE A 110 -27.59 15.19 40.26
CA PHE A 110 -28.06 13.91 39.76
C PHE A 110 -29.25 13.37 40.56
N ALA A 111 -29.39 13.74 41.83
CA ALA A 111 -30.52 13.35 42.66
C ALA A 111 -31.87 13.67 41.98
N ASP A 112 -31.97 14.84 41.32
CA ASP A 112 -33.22 15.30 40.70
C ASP A 112 -33.39 14.86 39.24
N LEU A 113 -32.28 14.58 38.53
CA LEU A 113 -32.31 14.23 37.10
C LEU A 113 -32.85 12.81 36.88
N ALA A 114 -33.67 12.65 35.84
CA ALA A 114 -34.14 11.33 35.41
C ALA A 114 -32.95 10.44 35.00
N PRO A 115 -33.03 9.10 35.13
CA PRO A 115 -31.90 8.20 34.83
C PRO A 115 -31.26 8.43 33.44
N ASP A 116 -32.07 8.51 32.38
CA ASP A 116 -31.57 8.76 31.02
C ASP A 116 -30.97 10.16 30.85
N ALA A 117 -31.42 11.13 31.65
CA ALA A 117 -30.89 12.49 31.64
C ALA A 117 -29.47 12.56 32.17
N ARG A 118 -29.14 11.74 33.19
CA ARG A 118 -27.78 11.63 33.75
C ARG A 118 -26.79 11.12 32.70
N ILE A 119 -27.18 10.13 31.91
CA ILE A 119 -26.37 9.61 30.79
C ILE A 119 -26.19 10.69 29.71
N LYS A 120 -27.26 11.40 29.35
CA LYS A 120 -27.20 12.51 28.38
C LYS A 120 -26.30 13.65 28.86
N PHE A 121 -26.29 13.94 30.17
CA PHE A 121 -25.40 14.92 30.77
C PHE A 121 -23.93 14.54 30.57
N VAL A 122 -23.53 13.34 31.00
CA VAL A 122 -22.15 12.84 30.83
C VAL A 122 -21.73 12.79 29.36
N ASN A 123 -22.61 12.32 28.47
CA ASN A 123 -22.32 12.30 27.05
C ASN A 123 -22.03 13.71 26.51
N ASN A 124 -22.82 14.72 26.87
CA ASN A 124 -22.60 16.11 26.46
C ASN A 124 -21.32 16.71 27.04
N LEU A 125 -20.96 16.38 28.29
CA LEU A 125 -19.68 16.79 28.88
C LEU A 125 -18.51 16.29 28.05
N LEU A 126 -18.47 14.98 27.74
CA LEU A 126 -17.35 14.35 27.03
C LEU A 126 -17.25 14.74 25.55
N THR A 127 -18.39 15.04 24.92
CA THR A 127 -18.48 15.33 23.48
C THR A 127 -18.53 16.84 23.21
N VAL A 128 -19.70 17.46 23.40
CA VAL A 128 -20.00 18.82 22.99
C VAL A 128 -19.22 19.85 23.81
N TRP A 129 -19.32 19.78 25.14
CA TRP A 129 -18.78 20.83 26.01
C TRP A 129 -17.25 20.81 26.03
N ARG A 130 -16.64 19.62 26.19
CA ARG A 130 -15.18 19.45 26.11
C ARG A 130 -14.59 20.04 24.82
N SER A 131 -15.25 19.77 23.68
CA SER A 131 -14.80 20.24 22.36
C SER A 131 -15.01 21.73 22.18
N ALA A 132 -16.23 22.23 22.47
CA ALA A 132 -16.59 23.64 22.29
C ALA A 132 -15.70 24.57 23.11
N PHE A 133 -15.37 24.20 24.35
CA PHE A 133 -14.57 25.02 25.25
C PHE A 133 -13.07 24.70 25.25
N ARG A 134 -12.62 23.64 24.56
CA ARG A 134 -11.21 23.18 24.54
C ARG A 134 -10.62 22.96 25.94
N ILE A 135 -11.37 22.27 26.81
CA ILE A 135 -11.10 22.12 28.26
C ILE A 135 -10.67 20.70 28.67
N ALA A 136 -10.21 19.88 27.73
CA ALA A 136 -9.87 18.48 28.02
C ALA A 136 -8.72 18.29 29.04
N SER A 137 -7.94 19.34 29.31
CA SER A 137 -6.84 19.36 30.29
C SER A 137 -7.15 20.25 31.49
N ASP A 138 -8.39 20.74 31.64
CA ASP A 138 -8.81 21.55 32.77
C ASP A 138 -9.09 20.63 33.98
N HIS A 139 -8.30 20.79 35.04
CA HIS A 139 -8.37 19.90 36.21
C HIS A 139 -9.73 19.94 36.92
N LEU A 140 -10.35 21.12 37.03
CA LEU A 140 -11.66 21.26 37.68
C LEU A 140 -12.75 20.60 36.85
N PHE A 141 -12.71 20.78 35.52
CA PHE A 141 -13.62 20.10 34.61
C PHE A 141 -13.46 18.57 34.67
N ASN A 142 -12.22 18.08 34.72
CA ASN A 142 -11.95 16.64 34.82
C ASN A 142 -12.51 16.05 36.12
N MET A 143 -12.38 16.74 37.26
CA MET A 143 -13.00 16.31 38.52
C MET A 143 -14.53 16.27 38.43
N VAL A 144 -15.17 17.29 37.84
CA VAL A 144 -16.63 17.27 37.63
C VAL A 144 -17.07 16.08 36.76
N VAL A 145 -16.27 15.74 35.74
CA VAL A 145 -16.54 14.57 34.90
C VAL A 145 -16.35 13.28 35.69
N GLU A 146 -15.29 13.15 36.50
CA GLU A 146 -15.07 11.99 37.37
C GLU A 146 -16.20 11.81 38.39
N ASP A 147 -16.64 12.89 39.05
CA ASP A 147 -17.77 12.89 40.00
C ASP A 147 -19.07 12.45 39.30
N ALA A 148 -19.32 12.95 38.08
CA ALA A 148 -20.47 12.53 37.29
C ALA A 148 -20.44 11.04 36.92
N LEU A 149 -19.25 10.51 36.60
CA LEU A 149 -19.07 9.10 36.28
C LEU A 149 -19.25 8.22 37.52
N HIS A 150 -18.73 8.64 38.67
CA HIS A 150 -18.90 7.95 39.95
C HIS A 150 -20.37 7.97 40.41
N ALA A 151 -21.07 9.10 40.24
CA ALA A 151 -22.51 9.20 40.53
C ALA A 151 -23.37 8.34 39.60
N LEU A 152 -22.95 8.11 38.35
CA LEU A 152 -23.61 7.17 37.43
C LEU A 152 -23.35 5.71 37.83
N VAL A 153 -22.09 5.36 38.10
CA VAL A 153 -21.67 3.99 38.40
C VAL A 153 -20.65 4.04 39.54
N PRO A 154 -21.10 3.92 40.81
CA PRO A 154 -20.22 4.03 41.97
C PRO A 154 -19.14 2.95 42.04
N GLN A 155 -19.40 1.78 41.45
CA GLN A 155 -18.44 0.68 41.37
C GLN A 155 -18.26 0.24 39.90
N PRO A 156 -17.40 0.93 39.13
CA PRO A 156 -17.12 0.57 37.75
C PRO A 156 -16.53 -0.84 37.64
N GLN A 157 -16.94 -1.59 36.63
CA GLN A 157 -16.34 -2.90 36.35
C GLN A 157 -14.88 -2.75 35.89
N ALA A 158 -14.05 -3.76 36.16
CA ALA A 158 -12.64 -3.70 35.78
C ALA A 158 -12.43 -3.76 34.25
N ALA A 159 -11.48 -2.98 33.76
CA ALA A 159 -10.74 -3.24 32.53
C ALA A 159 -9.36 -3.80 32.91
N SER A 160 -8.68 -4.47 31.99
CA SER A 160 -7.36 -5.04 32.25
C SER A 160 -6.42 -4.90 31.05
N ILE A 161 -5.15 -4.65 31.35
CA ILE A 161 -4.09 -4.68 30.34
C ILE A 161 -3.81 -6.15 29.99
N VAL A 162 -4.04 -6.52 28.73
CA VAL A 162 -3.73 -7.86 28.21
C VAL A 162 -2.22 -7.98 28.02
N CYS A 163 -1.66 -7.10 27.21
CA CYS A 163 -0.23 -7.00 26.91
C CYS A 163 0.11 -5.62 26.37
N GLN A 164 1.40 -5.28 26.36
CA GLN A 164 1.92 -4.13 25.65
C GLN A 164 2.18 -4.50 24.19
N ILE A 165 1.64 -3.71 23.26
CA ILE A 165 1.85 -3.88 21.81
C ILE A 165 3.13 -3.14 21.38
N ALA A 166 3.29 -1.91 21.87
CA ALA A 166 4.46 -1.07 21.66
C ALA A 166 4.60 -0.10 22.84
N ARG A 167 5.68 0.69 22.88
CA ARG A 167 5.90 1.68 23.95
C ARG A 167 4.69 2.62 24.06
N GLY A 168 4.03 2.65 25.22
CA GLY A 168 2.81 3.44 25.46
C GLY A 168 1.49 2.89 24.88
N SER A 169 1.54 1.87 24.02
CA SER A 169 0.36 1.30 23.36
C SER A 169 0.04 -0.09 23.92
N HIS A 170 -1.17 -0.26 24.44
CA HIS A 170 -1.60 -1.46 25.16
C HIS A 170 -2.84 -2.08 24.52
N LEU A 171 -2.92 -3.41 24.54
CA LEU A 171 -4.16 -4.13 24.28
C LEU A 171 -4.95 -4.20 25.60
N ILE A 172 -6.14 -3.63 25.61
CA ILE A 172 -7.03 -3.62 26.78
C ILE A 172 -8.18 -4.58 26.53
N GLU A 173 -8.57 -5.36 27.55
CA GLU A 173 -9.82 -6.11 27.57
C GLU A 173 -10.76 -5.57 28.64
N THR A 174 -12.03 -5.53 28.31
CA THR A 174 -13.13 -5.35 29.25
C THR A 174 -14.32 -6.20 28.82
N ALA A 175 -15.46 -6.08 29.49
CA ALA A 175 -16.70 -6.70 29.08
C ALA A 175 -17.82 -5.66 29.04
N ILE A 176 -18.76 -5.76 28.09
CA ILE A 176 -19.92 -4.89 27.93
C ILE A 176 -21.22 -5.70 27.88
N ASN A 177 -22.33 -5.06 28.21
CA ASN A 177 -23.65 -5.65 27.95
C ASN A 177 -23.90 -5.60 26.43
N PRO A 178 -24.28 -6.72 25.76
CA PRO A 178 -24.64 -6.74 24.35
C PRO A 178 -25.68 -5.68 23.94
N ASP A 179 -26.64 -5.38 24.82
CA ASP A 179 -27.73 -4.42 24.59
C ASP A 179 -27.24 -2.96 24.51
N LEU A 180 -26.01 -2.71 24.99
CA LEU A 180 -25.36 -1.41 24.83
C LEU A 180 -25.26 -1.03 23.35
N GLY A 181 -25.29 -1.96 22.40
CA GLY A 181 -25.21 -1.63 20.97
C GLY A 181 -23.82 -1.16 20.56
N ASP A 182 -23.72 -0.43 19.45
CA ASP A 182 -22.43 -0.02 18.88
C ASP A 182 -21.76 1.13 19.62
N ILE A 183 -20.48 0.93 19.94
CA ILE A 183 -19.67 1.93 20.61
C ILE A 183 -19.27 3.02 19.61
N THR A 184 -19.67 4.25 19.90
CA THR A 184 -19.43 5.43 19.06
C THR A 184 -18.16 6.19 19.46
N ALA A 185 -17.73 6.06 20.72
CA ALA A 185 -16.51 6.64 21.23
C ALA A 185 -16.03 5.92 22.50
N ILE A 186 -14.71 5.91 22.69
CA ILE A 186 -14.06 5.45 23.92
C ILE A 186 -13.25 6.63 24.47
N TYR A 187 -13.34 6.89 25.77
CA TYR A 187 -12.57 7.93 26.46
C TYR A 187 -11.78 7.34 27.61
N ALA A 188 -10.53 7.76 27.76
CA ALA A 188 -9.76 7.61 28.98
C ALA A 188 -9.88 8.91 29.79
N ILE A 189 -10.33 8.77 31.03
CA ILE A 189 -10.58 9.87 31.97
C ILE A 189 -9.61 9.69 33.14
N GLY A 190 -8.71 10.65 33.31
CA GLY A 190 -7.91 10.76 34.52
C GLY A 190 -7.85 12.19 35.01
N ALA A 191 -7.38 12.36 36.25
CA ALA A 191 -7.37 13.65 36.95
C ALA A 191 -6.72 14.80 36.16
N ALA A 192 -5.74 14.51 35.31
CA ALA A 192 -5.02 15.50 34.50
C ALA A 192 -5.58 15.69 33.09
N SER A 193 -6.31 14.71 32.52
CA SER A 193 -6.75 14.80 31.13
C SER A 193 -7.89 13.85 30.77
N ILE A 194 -8.74 14.32 29.85
CA ILE A 194 -9.75 13.51 29.14
C ILE A 194 -9.30 13.28 27.70
N THR A 195 -8.93 12.04 27.39
CA THR A 195 -8.42 11.66 26.07
C THR A 195 -9.43 10.79 25.34
N ARG A 196 -9.82 11.19 24.12
CA ARG A 196 -10.62 10.35 23.23
C ARG A 196 -9.71 9.33 22.57
N MET A 197 -10.08 8.06 22.63
CA MET A 197 -9.33 6.94 22.09
C MET A 197 -9.90 6.53 20.72
N ALA A 198 -9.09 5.85 19.91
CA ALA A 198 -9.53 5.31 18.63
C ALA A 198 -10.72 4.35 18.82
N VAL A 199 -11.71 4.44 17.92
CA VAL A 199 -13.07 3.89 18.06
C VAL A 199 -13.12 2.37 17.80
N ARG A 200 -11.98 1.73 17.56
CA ARG A 200 -11.96 0.35 17.11
C ARG A 200 -11.99 -0.62 18.28
N LEU A 201 -13.08 -1.37 18.35
CA LEU A 201 -13.34 -2.36 19.37
C LEU A 201 -13.73 -3.69 18.73
N VAL A 202 -13.00 -4.75 19.10
CA VAL A 202 -13.27 -6.12 18.66
C VAL A 202 -14.00 -6.84 19.78
N ARG A 203 -15.19 -7.37 19.47
CA ARG A 203 -16.00 -8.11 20.45
C ARG A 203 -15.57 -9.57 20.48
N GLY A 204 -15.46 -10.12 21.67
CA GLY A 204 -15.20 -11.54 21.90
C GLY A 204 -16.49 -12.33 22.12
N ARG A 205 -16.32 -13.52 22.70
CA ARG A 205 -17.42 -14.44 22.99
C ARG A 205 -18.28 -13.92 24.15
N ASN A 206 -19.57 -14.26 24.11
CA ASN A 206 -20.47 -14.04 25.23
C ASN A 206 -20.05 -14.92 26.40
N ALA A 207 -19.81 -14.29 27.56
CA ALA A 207 -19.59 -14.99 28.81
C ALA A 207 -20.92 -15.49 29.38
N LYS A 208 -20.83 -16.51 30.25
CA LYS A 208 -22.01 -17.16 30.87
C LYS A 208 -22.87 -16.21 31.70
N ASN A 209 -22.33 -15.07 32.12
CA ASN A 209 -23.01 -14.03 32.89
C ASN A 209 -23.77 -13.00 32.02
N GLY A 210 -23.92 -13.25 30.70
CA GLY A 210 -24.61 -12.35 29.78
C GLY A 210 -23.78 -11.15 29.30
N MET A 211 -22.54 -11.01 29.78
CA MET A 211 -21.61 -9.98 29.31
C MET A 211 -20.82 -10.47 28.09
N GLN A 212 -20.46 -9.57 27.19
CA GLN A 212 -19.62 -9.86 26.04
C GLN A 212 -18.25 -9.24 26.25
N SER A 213 -17.17 -10.03 26.13
CA SER A 213 -15.83 -9.45 26.21
C SER A 213 -15.57 -8.55 25.01
N CYS A 214 -14.73 -7.54 25.18
CA CYS A 214 -14.32 -6.67 24.10
C CYS A 214 -12.91 -6.16 24.33
N HIS A 215 -12.22 -5.92 23.22
CA HIS A 215 -10.83 -5.50 23.20
C HIS A 215 -10.68 -4.29 22.32
N PHE A 216 -9.74 -3.42 22.69
CA PHE A 216 -9.35 -2.27 21.89
C PHE A 216 -7.90 -1.92 22.19
N ILE A 217 -7.28 -1.19 21.29
CA ILE A 217 -5.90 -0.71 21.46
C ILE A 217 -5.93 0.72 21.96
N ALA A 218 -5.06 0.97 22.91
CA ALA A 218 -5.10 2.14 23.76
C ALA A 218 -3.70 2.72 23.94
N GLU A 219 -3.50 3.96 23.50
CA GLU A 219 -2.37 4.78 23.96
C GLU A 219 -2.81 5.42 25.27
N VAL A 220 -2.25 5.01 26.40
CA VAL A 220 -2.68 5.58 27.68
C VAL A 220 -1.52 5.95 28.58
N PRO A 221 -1.57 7.11 29.24
CA PRO A 221 -0.68 7.42 30.36
C PRO A 221 -0.83 6.39 31.48
N SER A 222 0.16 6.36 32.38
CA SER A 222 0.20 5.42 33.51
C SER A 222 -1.14 5.37 34.27
N PRO A 223 -1.72 4.17 34.50
CA PRO A 223 -2.91 3.98 35.33
C PRO A 223 -2.75 4.57 36.75
N PRO A 224 -3.86 4.82 37.49
CA PRO A 224 -5.24 4.45 37.19
C PRO A 224 -6.00 5.52 36.38
N PHE A 225 -6.98 5.07 35.57
CA PHE A 225 -7.94 5.94 34.88
C PHE A 225 -9.26 5.20 34.62
N LEU A 226 -10.34 5.96 34.45
CA LEU A 226 -11.63 5.44 34.01
C LEU A 226 -11.67 5.35 32.49
N ILE A 227 -12.25 4.26 31.98
CA ILE A 227 -12.55 4.07 30.57
C ILE A 227 -14.06 4.18 30.38
N VAL A 228 -14.48 5.10 29.52
CA VAL A 228 -15.90 5.35 29.23
C VAL A 228 -16.17 4.96 27.80
N LEU A 229 -17.01 3.93 27.60
CA LEU A 229 -17.49 3.49 26.31
C LEU A 229 -18.89 4.08 26.08
N LEU A 230 -19.00 4.99 25.10
CA LEU A 230 -20.26 5.63 24.72
C LEU A 230 -20.93 4.87 23.58
N SER A 231 -22.24 4.74 23.66
CA SER A 231 -23.11 4.21 22.60
C SER A 231 -24.34 5.10 22.43
N LYS A 232 -25.08 4.88 21.34
CA LYS A 232 -26.44 5.43 21.17
C LYS A 232 -27.41 4.95 22.26
N ASN A 233 -27.21 3.75 22.81
CA ASN A 233 -28.14 3.14 23.77
C ASN A 233 -27.72 3.33 25.23
N GLY A 234 -26.55 3.94 25.51
CA GLY A 234 -26.09 4.14 26.88
C GLY A 234 -24.60 4.35 27.02
N VAL A 235 -24.10 4.12 28.24
CA VAL A 235 -22.68 4.27 28.61
C VAL A 235 -22.21 3.08 29.44
N ALA A 236 -20.99 2.62 29.20
CA ALA A 236 -20.29 1.66 30.05
C ALA A 236 -19.03 2.31 30.64
N ILE A 237 -18.95 2.34 31.97
CA ILE A 237 -17.83 2.90 32.72
C ILE A 237 -16.98 1.76 33.28
N ARG A 238 -15.67 1.81 33.07
CA ARG A 238 -14.73 0.77 33.50
C ARG A 238 -13.56 1.39 34.25
N GLN A 239 -13.04 0.70 35.25
CA GLN A 239 -11.83 1.11 35.94
C GLN A 239 -10.64 0.34 35.38
N LEU A 240 -9.64 1.04 34.85
CA LEU A 240 -8.31 0.44 34.65
C LEU A 240 -7.46 0.78 35.88
N ALA A 241 -7.15 -0.25 36.67
CA ALA A 241 -6.26 -0.13 37.83
C ALA A 241 -4.79 -0.33 37.40
N ASP A 242 -3.86 0.15 38.24
CA ASP A 242 -2.44 -0.17 38.08
C ASP A 242 -2.23 -1.67 38.30
N GLY A 243 -1.89 -2.37 37.22
CA GLY A 243 -1.85 -3.82 37.19
C GLY A 243 -0.86 -4.31 36.15
N LYS A 244 -0.08 -5.33 36.51
CA LYS A 244 0.83 -5.99 35.57
C LYS A 244 0.03 -6.54 34.39
N PRO A 245 0.54 -6.42 33.14
CA PRO A 245 -0.09 -7.05 31.99
C PRO A 245 -0.33 -8.55 32.23
N ARG A 246 -1.48 -9.06 31.81
CA ARG A 246 -1.81 -10.50 31.95
C ARG A 246 -0.86 -11.41 31.19
N HIS A 247 -0.29 -10.92 30.11
CA HIS A 247 0.77 -11.57 29.35
C HIS A 247 2.05 -10.74 29.41
N PRO A 248 3.22 -11.38 29.61
CA PRO A 248 4.49 -10.67 29.75
C PRO A 248 4.93 -9.96 28.47
N SER A 249 4.45 -10.40 27.30
CA SER A 249 4.77 -9.82 26.00
C SER A 249 3.68 -10.07 24.97
N LEU A 250 3.67 -9.29 23.88
CA LEU A 250 2.81 -9.50 22.73
C LEU A 250 3.04 -10.90 22.11
N GLN A 251 4.29 -11.33 21.97
CA GLN A 251 4.64 -12.67 21.46
C GLN A 251 3.97 -13.79 22.28
N SER A 252 3.99 -13.67 23.62
CA SER A 252 3.36 -14.64 24.51
C SER A 252 1.85 -14.67 24.38
N TRP A 253 1.21 -13.52 24.14
CA TRP A 253 -0.23 -13.46 23.89
C TRP A 253 -0.55 -14.07 22.52
N TRP A 254 0.19 -13.68 21.48
CA TRP A 254 -0.04 -14.07 20.10
C TRP A 254 -0.04 -15.58 19.89
N GLY A 255 0.99 -16.29 20.40
CA GLY A 255 1.09 -17.74 20.27
C GLY A 255 0.00 -18.53 21.02
N LYS A 256 -0.63 -17.94 22.05
CA LYS A 256 -1.70 -18.57 22.84
C LYS A 256 -3.11 -18.29 22.30
N ASN A 257 -3.25 -17.31 21.41
CA ASN A 257 -4.54 -16.79 20.95
C ASN A 257 -4.69 -16.94 19.42
N LEU A 258 -4.36 -18.13 18.90
CA LEU A 258 -4.42 -18.41 17.46
C LEU A 258 -5.82 -18.20 16.86
N GLU A 259 -6.87 -18.52 17.61
CA GLU A 259 -8.28 -18.37 17.20
C GLU A 259 -8.78 -16.91 17.21
N ALA A 260 -8.00 -15.96 17.73
CA ALA A 260 -8.39 -14.57 17.87
C ALA A 260 -8.15 -13.76 16.57
N VAL A 261 -8.67 -14.25 15.44
CA VAL A 261 -8.35 -13.77 14.08
C VAL A 261 -8.51 -12.26 13.94
N GLU A 262 -9.65 -11.71 14.36
CA GLU A 262 -9.95 -10.27 14.29
C GLU A 262 -9.02 -9.42 15.16
N LEU A 263 -8.68 -9.91 16.36
CA LEU A 263 -7.74 -9.22 17.25
C LEU A 263 -6.34 -9.20 16.65
N ARG A 264 -5.92 -10.32 16.05
CA ARG A 264 -4.63 -10.45 15.40
C ARG A 264 -4.50 -9.50 14.20
N GLU A 265 -5.54 -9.40 13.37
CA GLU A 265 -5.57 -8.43 12.27
C GLU A 265 -5.50 -6.98 12.77
N MET A 266 -6.28 -6.62 13.80
CA MET A 266 -6.24 -5.29 14.40
C MET A 266 -4.84 -4.93 14.94
N ILE A 267 -4.17 -5.89 15.57
CA ILE A 267 -2.80 -5.70 16.07
C ILE A 267 -1.81 -5.51 14.91
N VAL A 268 -1.90 -6.31 13.85
CA VAL A 268 -1.03 -6.19 12.66
C VAL A 268 -1.15 -4.80 12.03
N ARG A 269 -2.38 -4.33 11.80
CA ARG A 269 -2.62 -3.00 11.23
C ARG A 269 -2.12 -1.90 12.16
N ARG A 270 -2.33 -2.04 13.46
CA ARG A 270 -1.79 -1.07 14.41
C ARG A 270 -0.26 -1.01 14.37
N LEU A 271 0.41 -2.16 14.40
CA LEU A 271 1.86 -2.25 14.30
C LEU A 271 2.38 -1.63 12.99
N ALA A 272 1.64 -1.77 11.88
CA ALA A 272 1.97 -1.16 10.60
C ALA A 272 2.00 0.38 10.62
N THR A 273 1.22 1.00 11.52
CA THR A 273 1.19 2.47 11.68
C THR A 273 2.33 3.02 12.56
N LEU A 274 3.09 2.16 13.23
CA LEU A 274 4.14 2.60 14.15
C LEU A 274 5.47 2.85 13.39
N PRO A 275 6.19 3.93 13.72
CA PRO A 275 7.52 4.18 13.18
C PRO A 275 8.52 3.14 13.71
N GLU A 276 9.52 2.80 12.89
CA GLU A 276 10.63 1.87 13.17
C GLU A 276 10.22 0.46 13.67
N SER A 277 10.59 -0.58 12.93
CA SER A 277 10.41 -2.01 13.27
C SER A 277 8.97 -2.55 13.41
N GLY A 278 7.93 -1.71 13.56
CA GLY A 278 6.54 -2.16 13.75
C GLY A 278 6.02 -3.12 12.67
N ALA A 279 6.23 -2.78 11.38
CA ALA A 279 5.88 -3.66 10.27
C ALA A 279 6.67 -4.99 10.31
N ALA A 280 7.97 -4.94 10.65
CA ALA A 280 8.79 -6.14 10.78
C ALA A 280 8.31 -7.03 11.94
N THR A 281 7.95 -6.46 13.09
CA THR A 281 7.34 -7.20 14.21
C THR A 281 6.01 -7.85 13.80
N ALA A 282 5.17 -7.14 13.04
CA ALA A 282 3.91 -7.69 12.56
C ALA A 282 4.12 -8.90 11.62
N ILE A 283 5.14 -8.82 10.75
CA ILE A 283 5.55 -9.93 9.88
C ILE A 283 6.05 -11.12 10.71
N ASP A 284 6.99 -10.88 11.63
CA ASP A 284 7.59 -11.92 12.49
C ASP A 284 6.52 -12.69 13.29
N LEU A 285 5.59 -11.97 13.92
CA LEU A 285 4.45 -12.57 14.64
C LEU A 285 3.64 -13.53 13.75
N GLN A 286 3.30 -13.10 12.53
CA GLN A 286 2.51 -13.91 11.59
C GLN A 286 3.29 -15.12 11.08
N VAL A 287 4.59 -14.99 10.84
CA VAL A 287 5.46 -16.08 10.36
C VAL A 287 5.71 -17.12 11.46
N CYS A 288 5.99 -16.70 12.70
CA CYS A 288 6.30 -17.61 13.80
C CYS A 288 5.09 -18.41 14.28
N ALA A 289 3.89 -17.84 14.20
CA ALA A 289 2.67 -18.48 14.67
C ALA A 289 1.50 -18.17 13.73
N PRO A 290 1.49 -18.72 12.50
CA PRO A 290 0.46 -18.41 11.51
C PRO A 290 -0.93 -18.88 11.94
N LEU A 291 -1.97 -18.31 11.34
CA LEU A 291 -3.33 -18.82 11.43
C LEU A 291 -3.41 -20.17 10.71
N ALA A 292 -4.27 -21.07 11.20
CA ALA A 292 -4.56 -22.31 10.51
C ALA A 292 -5.27 -21.99 9.19
N SER A 293 -4.64 -22.32 8.05
CA SER A 293 -5.25 -22.15 6.73
C SER A 293 -6.53 -23.00 6.64
N SER A 294 -7.60 -22.42 6.11
CA SER A 294 -8.89 -23.09 5.99
C SER A 294 -9.34 -23.18 4.53
N ARG A 295 -9.42 -24.43 4.03
CA ARG A 295 -10.07 -24.77 2.77
C ARG A 295 -11.38 -25.51 3.02
N ILE A 296 -12.39 -25.26 2.22
CA ILE A 296 -13.65 -25.98 2.31
C ILE A 296 -13.52 -27.20 1.38
N ALA A 297 -13.08 -28.34 1.94
CA ALA A 297 -12.95 -29.60 1.20
C ALA A 297 -14.01 -30.61 1.70
N LYS A 298 -15.20 -30.62 1.10
CA LYS A 298 -16.22 -31.63 1.38
C LYS A 298 -16.97 -32.04 0.10
N SER A 299 -16.74 -33.28 -0.35
CA SER A 299 -17.53 -34.03 -1.34
C SER A 299 -17.73 -33.36 -2.71
N SER A 300 -17.80 -34.14 -3.78
CA SER A 300 -18.20 -33.65 -5.12
C SER A 300 -19.58 -33.01 -5.16
N MET A 301 -20.40 -33.19 -4.11
CA MET A 301 -21.79 -32.73 -4.02
C MET A 301 -22.00 -31.43 -3.22
N HIS A 302 -20.97 -30.84 -2.61
CA HIS A 302 -21.10 -29.56 -1.89
C HIS A 302 -20.16 -28.48 -2.44
N PRO A 303 -20.52 -27.19 -2.30
CA PRO A 303 -19.62 -26.08 -2.57
C PRO A 303 -18.31 -26.25 -1.80
N SER A 304 -17.21 -26.18 -2.53
CA SER A 304 -15.84 -26.27 -2.00
C SER A 304 -14.96 -25.20 -2.62
N GLY A 305 -13.85 -24.88 -1.96
CA GLY A 305 -12.97 -23.81 -2.44
C GLY A 305 -11.93 -23.38 -1.42
N GLU A 306 -10.97 -22.62 -1.91
CA GLU A 306 -9.77 -22.15 -1.22
C GLU A 306 -9.32 -20.82 -1.81
N VAL A 307 -8.75 -19.96 -0.95
CA VAL A 307 -7.96 -18.80 -1.36
C VAL A 307 -6.52 -19.14 -1.04
N ASP A 308 -5.67 -19.29 -2.05
CA ASP A 308 -4.26 -19.67 -1.91
C ASP A 308 -3.29 -18.50 -2.16
N LEU A 309 -3.77 -17.45 -2.84
CA LEU A 309 -3.08 -16.19 -3.08
C LEU A 309 -3.88 -15.04 -2.46
N ALA A 310 -3.25 -14.21 -1.63
CA ALA A 310 -3.91 -13.10 -0.92
C ALA A 310 -2.93 -11.96 -0.58
N LEU A 311 -2.33 -11.34 -1.60
CA LEU A 311 -1.29 -10.32 -1.40
C LEU A 311 -1.88 -8.97 -0.99
N ALA A 312 -1.60 -8.57 0.25
CA ALA A 312 -1.86 -7.25 0.79
C ALA A 312 -0.87 -6.21 0.21
N LEU A 313 -1.37 -5.34 -0.67
CA LEU A 313 -0.63 -4.31 -1.41
C LEU A 313 -1.07 -2.90 -0.98
N ASP A 314 -0.35 -1.85 -1.38
CA ASP A 314 -0.62 -0.49 -0.88
C ASP A 314 -1.97 0.03 -1.37
N ASP A 315 -2.28 -0.26 -2.64
CA ASP A 315 -3.45 0.24 -3.35
C ASP A 315 -4.60 -0.80 -3.39
N GLY A 316 -4.42 -1.97 -2.77
CA GLY A 316 -5.44 -3.03 -2.80
C GLY A 316 -4.98 -4.41 -2.34
N LEU A 317 -5.80 -5.41 -2.66
CA LEU A 317 -5.59 -6.80 -2.33
C LEU A 317 -5.72 -7.64 -3.60
N LEU A 318 -4.67 -8.39 -3.94
CA LEU A 318 -4.75 -9.41 -4.99
C LEU A 318 -5.16 -10.73 -4.33
N ALA A 319 -6.31 -11.28 -4.72
CA ALA A 319 -6.80 -12.56 -4.27
C ALA A 319 -6.80 -13.58 -5.42
N GLY A 320 -6.48 -14.83 -5.14
CA GLY A 320 -6.55 -15.92 -6.09
C GLY A 320 -6.79 -17.25 -5.39
N GLY A 321 -7.31 -18.20 -6.14
CA GLY A 321 -7.60 -19.53 -5.63
C GLY A 321 -8.53 -20.30 -6.55
N TRP A 322 -9.33 -21.18 -5.98
CA TRP A 322 -10.25 -22.01 -6.73
C TRP A 322 -11.53 -22.28 -5.95
N PHE A 323 -12.62 -22.57 -6.67
CA PHE A 323 -13.87 -23.05 -6.10
C PHE A 323 -14.50 -24.12 -6.99
N HIS A 324 -15.32 -24.98 -6.38
CA HIS A 324 -16.15 -25.97 -7.05
C HIS A 324 -17.61 -25.69 -6.70
N ALA A 325 -18.42 -25.44 -7.71
CA ALA A 325 -19.83 -25.10 -7.59
C ALA A 325 -20.71 -26.14 -8.31
N PRO A 326 -20.87 -27.36 -7.76
CA PRO A 326 -21.63 -28.43 -8.40
C PRO A 326 -23.15 -28.18 -8.43
N SER A 327 -23.63 -27.15 -7.73
CA SER A 327 -25.04 -26.75 -7.64
C SER A 327 -25.17 -25.23 -7.52
N SER A 328 -26.40 -24.70 -7.64
CA SER A 328 -26.71 -23.27 -7.42
C SER A 328 -26.53 -22.81 -5.96
N ALA A 329 -25.94 -23.63 -5.10
CA ALA A 329 -25.72 -23.34 -3.68
C ALA A 329 -24.51 -22.42 -3.43
N PHE A 330 -23.57 -22.28 -4.38
CA PHE A 330 -22.46 -21.34 -4.30
C PHE A 330 -22.90 -19.95 -4.78
N ALA A 331 -22.55 -18.90 -4.03
CA ALA A 331 -22.94 -17.52 -4.37
C ALA A 331 -21.76 -16.56 -4.52
N GLY A 332 -20.54 -16.93 -4.10
CA GLY A 332 -19.33 -16.11 -4.28
C GLY A 332 -18.32 -16.27 -3.14
N ILE A 333 -17.20 -15.56 -3.27
CA ILE A 333 -16.20 -15.39 -2.21
C ILE A 333 -16.09 -13.89 -1.91
N ASP A 334 -16.03 -13.54 -0.64
CA ASP A 334 -15.88 -12.16 -0.20
C ASP A 334 -14.58 -11.98 0.60
N TYR A 335 -13.88 -10.87 0.39
CA TYR A 335 -12.84 -10.37 1.30
C TYR A 335 -13.53 -9.74 2.52
N VAL A 336 -13.10 -10.11 3.73
CA VAL A 336 -13.64 -9.55 4.97
C VAL A 336 -12.70 -8.46 5.45
N LYS A 337 -13.14 -7.20 5.34
CA LYS A 337 -12.42 -6.05 5.86
C LYS A 337 -12.26 -6.15 7.37
N GLU A 338 -11.32 -5.37 7.89
CA GLU A 338 -11.04 -5.29 9.31
C GLU A 338 -12.35 -5.07 10.10
N ASP A 339 -13.19 -4.11 9.71
CA ASP A 339 -14.48 -3.75 10.35
C ASP A 339 -15.60 -4.81 10.23
N GLY A 340 -15.32 -5.95 9.60
CA GLY A 340 -16.27 -7.02 9.37
C GLY A 340 -17.09 -6.84 8.09
N THR A 341 -16.93 -5.74 7.36
CA THR A 341 -17.61 -5.51 6.09
C THR A 341 -17.09 -6.51 5.04
N ALA A 342 -17.99 -7.30 4.46
CA ALA A 342 -17.68 -8.22 3.37
C ALA A 342 -17.70 -7.49 2.02
N VAL A 343 -16.63 -7.67 1.24
CA VAL A 343 -16.48 -7.14 -0.12
C VAL A 343 -16.43 -8.31 -1.10
N PRO A 344 -17.46 -8.50 -1.95
CA PRO A 344 -17.46 -9.56 -2.95
C PRO A 344 -16.29 -9.42 -3.93
N LEU A 345 -15.64 -10.54 -4.26
CA LEU A 345 -14.55 -10.57 -5.26
C LEU A 345 -15.08 -10.49 -6.70
N ASP A 346 -16.36 -10.80 -6.90
CA ASP A 346 -17.02 -10.96 -8.20
C ASP A 346 -17.00 -9.69 -9.08
N ALA A 347 -16.81 -8.51 -8.48
CA ALA A 347 -16.85 -7.23 -9.20
C ALA A 347 -15.66 -7.02 -10.14
N ASN A 348 -14.50 -7.61 -9.84
CA ASN A 348 -13.28 -7.46 -10.62
C ASN A 348 -12.43 -8.74 -10.53
N SER A 349 -13.03 -9.84 -11.00
CA SER A 349 -12.41 -11.16 -11.06
C SER A 349 -12.28 -11.66 -12.49
N TYR A 350 -11.36 -12.60 -12.69
CA TYR A 350 -11.23 -13.38 -13.90
C TYR A 350 -11.19 -14.86 -13.53
N GLU A 351 -12.12 -15.63 -14.09
CA GLU A 351 -12.29 -17.06 -13.84
C GLU A 351 -11.75 -17.89 -15.00
N PHE A 352 -11.21 -19.07 -14.68
CA PHE A 352 -10.65 -19.99 -15.67
C PHE A 352 -10.77 -21.45 -15.23
N PRO A 353 -10.80 -22.41 -16.18
CA PRO A 353 -10.76 -23.83 -15.84
C PRO A 353 -9.48 -24.21 -15.09
N ALA A 354 -9.61 -24.93 -13.99
CA ALA A 354 -8.49 -25.40 -13.17
C ALA A 354 -8.77 -26.81 -12.60
N TRP A 355 -7.78 -27.35 -11.89
CA TRP A 355 -7.90 -28.64 -11.22
C TRP A 355 -7.42 -28.55 -9.78
N ALA A 356 -8.20 -29.10 -8.85
CA ALA A 356 -7.81 -29.25 -7.45
C ALA A 356 -7.43 -30.70 -7.15
N GLN A 357 -6.42 -30.89 -6.31
CA GLN A 357 -6.01 -32.22 -5.86
C GLN A 357 -6.96 -32.70 -4.75
N GLY A 358 -7.59 -33.87 -4.96
CA GLY A 358 -8.49 -34.49 -3.98
C GLY A 358 -7.77 -34.97 -2.72
N LYS A 359 -8.53 -35.44 -1.72
CA LYS A 359 -7.96 -36.04 -0.49
C LYS A 359 -7.16 -37.32 -0.75
N ASP A 360 -7.49 -38.05 -1.81
CA ASP A 360 -6.68 -39.15 -2.32
C ASP A 360 -5.75 -38.62 -3.42
N GLU A 361 -4.43 -38.75 -3.23
CA GLU A 361 -3.37 -38.19 -4.11
C GLU A 361 -3.52 -38.52 -5.61
N LYS A 362 -4.35 -39.51 -5.96
CA LYS A 362 -4.61 -39.98 -7.33
C LYS A 362 -5.83 -39.35 -8.01
N SER A 363 -6.67 -38.58 -7.31
CA SER A 363 -7.89 -37.98 -7.89
C SER A 363 -7.74 -36.47 -8.12
N LYS A 364 -8.00 -36.02 -9.35
CA LYS A 364 -8.13 -34.60 -9.71
C LYS A 364 -9.60 -34.27 -9.86
N THR A 365 -10.04 -33.15 -9.31
CA THR A 365 -11.39 -32.62 -9.49
C THR A 365 -11.33 -31.37 -10.35
N ASP A 366 -12.19 -31.29 -11.37
CA ASP A 366 -12.36 -30.07 -12.15
C ASP A 366 -12.96 -28.98 -11.27
N VAL A 367 -12.32 -27.82 -11.26
CA VAL A 367 -12.71 -26.66 -10.45
C VAL A 367 -12.60 -25.38 -11.27
N THR A 368 -13.19 -24.31 -10.80
CA THR A 368 -13.01 -22.98 -11.36
C THR A 368 -11.91 -22.28 -10.58
N GLY A 369 -10.80 -21.98 -11.25
CA GLY A 369 -9.77 -21.08 -10.74
C GLY A 369 -10.21 -19.63 -10.89
N PHE A 370 -9.78 -18.76 -9.99
CA PHE A 370 -10.06 -17.33 -10.08
C PHE A 370 -8.85 -16.51 -9.64
N VAL A 371 -8.78 -15.29 -10.17
CA VAL A 371 -7.96 -14.20 -9.65
C VAL A 371 -8.84 -12.95 -9.58
N ALA A 372 -8.63 -12.11 -8.57
CA ALA A 372 -9.39 -10.89 -8.37
C ALA A 372 -8.51 -9.78 -7.78
N TRP A 373 -8.80 -8.55 -8.17
CA TRP A 373 -8.18 -7.36 -7.57
C TRP A 373 -9.23 -6.54 -6.84
N VAL A 374 -9.03 -6.38 -5.53
CA VAL A 374 -9.88 -5.59 -4.66
C VAL A 374 -9.17 -4.26 -4.35
N PRO A 375 -9.59 -3.14 -4.95
CA PRO A 375 -9.01 -1.84 -4.61
C PRO A 375 -9.39 -1.48 -3.17
N LEU A 376 -8.41 -1.03 -2.39
CA LEU A 376 -8.61 -0.63 -0.99
C LEU A 376 -8.15 0.82 -0.82
N PRO A 377 -8.97 1.70 -0.19
CA PRO A 377 -8.59 3.10 0.01
C PRO A 377 -7.46 3.27 1.04
N GLU A 378 -7.30 2.29 1.93
CA GLU A 378 -6.26 2.26 2.95
C GLU A 378 -5.52 0.93 2.87
N SER A 379 -4.19 1.00 2.95
CA SER A 379 -3.32 -0.17 2.93
C SER A 379 -3.67 -1.11 4.10
N PRO A 380 -3.87 -2.41 3.87
CA PRO A 380 -4.06 -3.40 4.92
C PRO A 380 -2.81 -3.63 5.80
N GLY A 381 -1.70 -2.94 5.51
CA GLY A 381 -0.41 -3.16 6.16
C GLY A 381 0.21 -4.50 5.74
N PRO A 382 1.19 -5.03 6.50
CA PRO A 382 1.87 -6.27 6.16
C PRO A 382 1.04 -7.50 6.58
N LEU A 383 -0.22 -7.56 6.13
CA LEU A 383 -1.15 -8.63 6.45
C LEU A 383 -0.85 -9.86 5.58
N LEU A 384 -0.33 -10.92 6.18
CA LEU A 384 0.09 -12.14 5.47
C LEU A 384 -1.04 -13.16 5.32
N GLN A 385 -2.11 -13.05 6.10
CA GLN A 385 -3.29 -13.92 5.99
C GLN A 385 -4.59 -13.11 6.09
N PRO A 386 -4.95 -12.34 5.04
CA PRO A 386 -6.24 -11.63 4.98
C PRO A 386 -7.43 -12.59 5.11
N ARG A 387 -8.52 -12.13 5.72
CA ARG A 387 -9.71 -12.95 5.97
C ARG A 387 -10.63 -12.97 4.75
N PHE A 388 -11.13 -14.14 4.40
CA PHE A 388 -12.14 -14.33 3.37
C PHE A 388 -13.31 -15.15 3.90
N GLN A 389 -14.42 -15.15 3.17
CA GLN A 389 -15.54 -16.03 3.41
C GLN A 389 -16.14 -16.53 2.10
N MET A 390 -16.57 -17.79 2.06
CA MET A 390 -17.42 -18.33 1.02
C MET A 390 -18.88 -18.04 1.36
N ARG A 391 -19.58 -17.38 0.45
CA ARG A 391 -21.01 -17.08 0.56
C ARG A 391 -21.82 -18.14 -0.17
N LEU A 392 -22.81 -18.71 0.51
CA LEU A 392 -23.75 -19.68 -0.05
C LEU A 392 -25.07 -19.00 -0.41
N ALA A 393 -25.80 -19.55 -1.38
CA ALA A 393 -27.10 -19.04 -1.82
C ALA A 393 -28.17 -19.06 -0.70
N SER A 394 -27.96 -19.87 0.35
CA SER A 394 -28.81 -19.87 1.54
C SER A 394 -28.59 -18.67 2.47
N GLY A 395 -27.60 -17.82 2.20
CA GLY A 395 -27.15 -16.75 3.10
C GLY A 395 -26.13 -17.20 4.15
N ALA A 396 -25.83 -18.51 4.24
CA ALA A 396 -24.78 -19.00 5.12
C ALA A 396 -23.39 -18.62 4.59
N VAL A 397 -22.48 -18.26 5.49
CA VAL A 397 -21.08 -17.96 5.17
C VAL A 397 -20.15 -18.97 5.83
N ARG A 398 -19.00 -19.23 5.20
CA ARG A 398 -17.94 -20.10 5.75
C ARG A 398 -16.59 -19.41 5.65
N PRO A 399 -15.81 -19.32 6.74
CA PRO A 399 -14.52 -18.63 6.71
C PRO A 399 -13.50 -19.36 5.83
N LEU A 400 -12.68 -18.57 5.14
CA LEU A 400 -11.54 -18.98 4.34
C LEU A 400 -10.32 -18.17 4.81
N ILE A 401 -9.26 -18.87 5.20
CA ILE A 401 -8.00 -18.30 5.66
C ILE A 401 -6.91 -18.84 4.73
N PRO A 402 -6.22 -17.97 3.97
CA PRO A 402 -5.16 -18.40 3.08
C PRO A 402 -3.94 -18.87 3.88
N THR A 403 -3.02 -19.56 3.22
CA THR A 403 -1.68 -19.80 3.77
C THR A 403 -0.92 -18.47 3.94
N PRO A 404 0.09 -18.40 4.83
CA PRO A 404 0.91 -17.20 4.97
C PRO A 404 1.52 -16.77 3.63
N GLN A 405 1.24 -15.53 3.25
CA GLN A 405 1.66 -14.96 1.99
C GLN A 405 3.09 -14.40 2.07
N PRO A 406 3.85 -14.38 0.95
CA PRO A 406 5.17 -13.79 0.93
C PRO A 406 5.11 -12.27 1.19
N PHE A 407 6.11 -11.75 1.89
CA PHE A 407 6.28 -10.31 2.16
C PHE A 407 7.43 -9.68 1.38
N GLU A 408 8.34 -10.48 0.81
CA GLU A 408 9.41 -9.97 -0.04
C GLU A 408 8.87 -9.60 -1.43
N PRO A 409 9.08 -8.37 -1.93
CA PRO A 409 8.51 -7.91 -3.19
C PRO A 409 8.85 -8.80 -4.40
N ALA A 410 10.08 -9.31 -4.50
CA ALA A 410 10.47 -10.20 -5.59
C ALA A 410 9.68 -11.52 -5.59
N THR A 411 9.44 -12.09 -4.41
CA THR A 411 8.63 -13.30 -4.24
C THR A 411 7.15 -13.02 -4.49
N GLN A 412 6.63 -11.88 -4.01
CA GLN A 412 5.27 -11.43 -4.31
C GLN A 412 5.02 -11.32 -5.81
N ARG A 413 5.93 -10.65 -6.55
CA ARG A 413 5.87 -10.55 -8.01
C ARG A 413 5.77 -11.93 -8.68
N ASN A 414 6.61 -12.88 -8.26
CA ASN A 414 6.60 -14.23 -8.81
C ASN A 414 5.27 -14.95 -8.56
N HIS A 415 4.61 -14.70 -7.42
CA HIS A 415 3.27 -15.19 -7.14
C HIS A 415 2.21 -14.52 -8.04
N VAL A 416 2.26 -13.20 -8.23
CA VAL A 416 1.36 -12.48 -9.15
C VAL A 416 1.46 -13.03 -10.57
N LEU A 417 2.68 -13.22 -11.07
CA LEU A 417 2.92 -13.78 -12.41
C LEU A 417 2.45 -15.24 -12.58
N ARG A 418 2.22 -15.96 -11.48
CA ARG A 418 1.68 -17.33 -11.47
C ARG A 418 0.18 -17.38 -11.19
N ALA A 419 -0.43 -16.25 -10.84
CA ALA A 419 -1.85 -16.18 -10.47
C ALA A 419 -2.79 -16.55 -11.62
N VAL A 420 -2.33 -16.37 -12.87
CA VAL A 420 -3.10 -16.67 -14.07
C VAL A 420 -2.30 -17.59 -14.99
N PRO A 421 -2.88 -18.70 -15.48
CA PRO A 421 -2.22 -19.54 -16.47
C PRO A 421 -1.91 -18.74 -17.76
N PRO A 422 -0.80 -19.02 -18.48
CA PRO A 422 -0.40 -18.23 -19.64
C PRO A 422 -1.46 -18.08 -20.75
N GLN A 423 -2.34 -19.07 -20.94
CA GLN A 423 -3.42 -19.02 -21.92
C GLN A 423 -4.59 -18.11 -21.50
N HIS A 424 -4.66 -17.73 -20.23
CA HIS A 424 -5.66 -16.87 -19.62
C HIS A 424 -5.14 -15.45 -19.34
N ALA A 425 -3.87 -15.20 -19.67
CA ALA A 425 -3.23 -13.89 -19.59
C ALA A 425 -3.74 -12.97 -20.73
N VAL A 426 -4.95 -12.44 -20.56
CA VAL A 426 -5.67 -11.60 -21.53
C VAL A 426 -5.72 -10.13 -21.09
N ASP A 427 -6.05 -9.21 -22.01
CA ASP A 427 -6.05 -7.76 -21.74
C ASP A 427 -6.86 -7.40 -20.49
N GLY A 428 -8.07 -7.93 -20.33
CA GLY A 428 -8.90 -7.68 -19.15
C GLY A 428 -8.21 -8.09 -17.84
N ALA A 429 -7.69 -9.32 -17.78
CA ALA A 429 -6.98 -9.82 -16.60
C ALA A 429 -5.71 -9.01 -16.31
N PHE A 430 -4.97 -8.58 -17.33
CA PHE A 430 -3.81 -7.71 -17.13
C PHE A 430 -4.23 -6.34 -16.60
N ARG A 431 -5.11 -5.65 -17.33
CA ARG A 431 -5.49 -4.27 -17.08
C ARG A 431 -6.09 -4.07 -15.69
N THR A 432 -7.03 -4.93 -15.31
CA THR A 432 -7.84 -4.68 -14.11
C THR A 432 -7.38 -5.47 -12.89
N ILE A 433 -6.54 -6.49 -13.07
CA ILE A 433 -6.16 -7.41 -11.98
C ILE A 433 -4.65 -7.45 -11.75
N LEU A 434 -3.86 -7.88 -12.75
CA LEU A 434 -2.42 -8.11 -12.56
C LEU A 434 -1.61 -6.79 -12.56
N ALA A 435 -1.95 -5.84 -13.43
CA ALA A 435 -1.18 -4.60 -13.60
C ALA A 435 -1.15 -3.74 -12.34
N PRO A 436 -2.28 -3.48 -11.63
CA PRO A 436 -2.24 -2.71 -10.38
C PRO A 436 -1.32 -3.36 -9.33
N ALA A 437 -1.36 -4.70 -9.22
CA ALA A 437 -0.54 -5.44 -8.30
C ALA A 437 0.96 -5.41 -8.66
N LEU A 438 1.29 -5.65 -9.94
CA LEU A 438 2.68 -5.62 -10.42
C LEU A 438 3.30 -4.22 -10.31
N GLN A 439 2.53 -3.17 -10.60
CA GLN A 439 3.00 -1.78 -10.49
C GLN A 439 3.32 -1.40 -9.05
N ASP A 440 2.47 -1.75 -8.08
CA ASP A 440 2.78 -1.51 -6.67
C ASP A 440 4.04 -2.28 -6.22
N ILE A 441 4.13 -3.56 -6.59
CA ILE A 441 5.27 -4.40 -6.23
C ILE A 441 6.57 -3.88 -6.85
N GLU A 442 6.60 -3.53 -8.13
CA GLU A 442 7.79 -2.98 -8.78
C GLU A 442 8.17 -1.61 -8.21
N ARG A 443 7.20 -0.76 -7.87
CA ARG A 443 7.45 0.51 -7.17
C ARG A 443 8.08 0.30 -5.79
N ARG A 444 7.56 -0.65 -5.01
CA ARG A 444 8.11 -1.03 -3.70
C ARG A 444 9.51 -1.62 -3.84
N LEU A 445 9.72 -2.50 -4.82
CA LEU A 445 11.01 -3.10 -5.11
C LEU A 445 12.04 -2.01 -5.47
N GLY A 446 11.68 -1.07 -6.34
CA GLY A 446 12.52 0.07 -6.70
C GLY A 446 12.98 0.91 -5.50
N LYS A 447 12.10 1.15 -4.51
CA LYS A 447 12.47 1.87 -3.27
C LYS A 447 13.47 1.13 -2.39
N THR A 448 13.56 -0.19 -2.50
CA THR A 448 14.46 -1.03 -1.70
C THR A 448 15.80 -1.30 -2.37
N ILE A 449 15.91 -0.98 -3.65
CA ILE A 449 17.11 -1.23 -4.44
C ILE A 449 18.03 -0.02 -4.35
N GLU A 450 19.23 -0.28 -3.86
CA GLU A 450 20.28 0.73 -3.76
C GLU A 450 21.63 0.14 -4.16
N VAL A 451 22.59 1.03 -4.34
CA VAL A 451 23.98 0.66 -4.58
C VAL A 451 24.63 0.52 -3.20
N ASP A 452 25.02 -0.71 -2.87
CA ASP A 452 25.60 -1.06 -1.57
C ASP A 452 27.07 -0.62 -1.51
N SER A 453 27.83 -0.91 -2.57
CA SER A 453 29.25 -0.59 -2.61
C SER A 453 29.75 -0.35 -4.04
N THR A 454 30.91 0.30 -4.15
CA THR A 454 31.61 0.50 -5.42
C THR A 454 33.11 0.27 -5.27
N LYS A 455 33.76 -0.23 -6.32
CA LYS A 455 35.20 -0.47 -6.34
C LYS A 455 35.83 -0.03 -7.66
N ASP A 456 36.93 0.72 -7.56
CA ASP A 456 37.61 1.33 -8.70
C ASP A 456 38.89 0.58 -9.07
N TYR A 457 39.12 0.41 -10.37
CA TYR A 457 40.30 -0.21 -10.95
C TYR A 457 40.98 0.78 -11.91
N SER A 458 41.88 1.59 -11.35
CA SER A 458 42.69 2.62 -12.04
C SER A 458 41.89 3.56 -12.96
N LEU A 459 40.86 4.22 -12.40
CA LEU A 459 40.10 5.22 -13.15
C LEU A 459 40.97 6.44 -13.52
N PRO A 460 40.89 6.94 -14.77
CA PRO A 460 41.64 8.12 -15.19
C PRO A 460 41.17 9.37 -14.44
N LYS A 461 42.10 10.35 -14.28
CA LYS A 461 41.81 11.64 -13.63
C LYS A 461 40.80 12.48 -14.42
N SER A 462 40.88 12.45 -15.75
CA SER A 462 39.91 13.13 -16.62
C SER A 462 38.81 12.16 -17.04
N PRO A 463 37.57 12.63 -17.23
CA PRO A 463 36.49 11.80 -17.77
C PRO A 463 36.88 11.22 -19.14
N PRO A 464 36.63 9.93 -19.40
CA PRO A 464 36.77 9.37 -20.74
C PRO A 464 35.70 9.94 -21.68
N LEU A 465 35.81 9.67 -22.98
CA LEU A 465 34.75 10.03 -23.92
C LEU A 465 33.53 9.12 -23.75
N VAL A 466 33.76 7.82 -23.50
CA VAL A 466 32.73 6.78 -23.46
C VAL A 466 32.73 6.08 -22.10
N SER A 467 31.55 5.81 -21.55
CA SER A 467 31.37 4.87 -20.44
C SER A 467 30.55 3.68 -20.91
N ILE A 468 31.12 2.47 -20.79
CA ILE A 468 30.46 1.21 -21.12
C ILE A 468 29.86 0.63 -19.86
N VAL A 469 28.54 0.51 -19.80
CA VAL A 469 27.80 -0.08 -18.67
C VAL A 469 27.46 -1.53 -19.01
N VAL A 470 27.94 -2.46 -18.16
CA VAL A 470 27.76 -3.91 -18.31
C VAL A 470 27.08 -4.49 -17.08
N PRO A 471 25.76 -4.78 -17.13
CA PRO A 471 25.08 -5.46 -16.02
C PRO A 471 25.48 -6.95 -15.94
N LEU A 472 25.65 -7.43 -14.71
CA LEU A 472 26.09 -8.77 -14.35
C LEU A 472 25.09 -9.41 -13.37
N TYR A 473 24.55 -10.56 -13.75
CA TYR A 473 23.67 -11.37 -12.90
C TYR A 473 24.12 -12.83 -12.89
N ARG A 474 24.66 -13.28 -11.74
CA ARG A 474 25.04 -14.68 -11.41
C ARG A 474 26.05 -15.39 -12.33
N VAL A 475 26.29 -14.93 -13.55
CA VAL A 475 27.13 -15.59 -14.56
C VAL A 475 28.26 -14.67 -14.96
N LEU A 476 29.50 -15.14 -14.76
CA LEU A 476 30.72 -14.39 -15.04
C LEU A 476 31.54 -14.94 -16.23
N ASP A 477 31.08 -16.03 -16.84
CA ASP A 477 31.85 -16.84 -17.80
C ASP A 477 32.35 -16.03 -19.01
N PHE A 478 31.58 -15.02 -19.44
CA PHE A 478 31.88 -14.21 -20.62
C PHE A 478 32.79 -13.01 -20.37
N LEU A 479 32.96 -12.57 -19.12
CA LEU A 479 33.75 -11.36 -18.81
C LEU A 479 35.17 -11.44 -19.34
N ARG A 480 35.80 -12.62 -19.24
CA ARG A 480 37.16 -12.82 -19.74
C ARG A 480 37.26 -12.55 -21.24
N PHE A 481 36.33 -13.08 -22.02
CA PHE A 481 36.30 -12.93 -23.48
C PHE A 481 35.93 -11.50 -23.88
N GLN A 482 34.89 -10.94 -23.25
CA GLN A 482 34.44 -9.58 -23.52
C GLN A 482 35.54 -8.56 -23.22
N LEU A 483 36.12 -8.59 -22.01
CA LEU A 483 37.16 -7.64 -21.63
C LEU A 483 38.42 -7.82 -22.47
N SER A 484 38.85 -9.06 -22.73
CA SER A 484 40.02 -9.31 -23.59
C SER A 484 39.79 -8.75 -25.00
N GLY A 485 38.59 -8.96 -25.57
CA GLY A 485 38.22 -8.43 -26.89
C GLY A 485 38.14 -6.90 -26.92
N MET A 486 37.72 -6.26 -25.84
CA MET A 486 37.74 -4.80 -25.72
C MET A 486 39.15 -4.25 -25.50
N ALA A 487 39.99 -4.94 -24.73
CA ALA A 487 41.35 -4.51 -24.41
C ALA A 487 42.30 -4.52 -25.62
N THR A 488 42.00 -5.31 -26.64
CA THR A 488 42.79 -5.33 -27.89
C THR A 488 42.47 -4.18 -28.83
N ASP A 489 41.47 -3.34 -28.51
CA ASP A 489 41.12 -2.14 -29.28
C ASP A 489 41.85 -0.90 -28.71
N PRO A 490 42.87 -0.36 -29.41
CA PRO A 490 43.64 0.78 -28.91
C PRO A 490 42.81 2.05 -28.75
N TRP A 491 41.79 2.24 -29.59
CA TRP A 491 40.93 3.41 -29.48
C TRP A 491 40.02 3.30 -28.27
N LEU A 492 39.43 2.13 -28.02
CA LEU A 492 38.64 1.88 -26.82
C LEU A 492 39.49 2.09 -25.55
N ALA A 493 40.67 1.47 -25.49
CA ALA A 493 41.56 1.57 -24.34
C ALA A 493 41.96 3.01 -23.99
N ALA A 494 42.06 3.90 -24.99
CA ALA A 494 42.39 5.30 -24.79
C ALA A 494 41.19 6.21 -24.47
N ASN A 495 39.96 5.81 -24.82
CA ASN A 495 38.79 6.70 -24.81
C ASN A 495 37.62 6.22 -23.95
N ALA A 496 37.70 5.03 -23.35
CA ALA A 496 36.59 4.43 -22.62
C ALA A 496 36.94 4.00 -21.18
N GLU A 497 35.93 3.95 -20.33
CA GLU A 497 35.93 3.20 -19.08
C GLU A 497 34.82 2.13 -19.12
N VAL A 498 35.00 1.05 -18.34
CA VAL A 498 33.99 -0.02 -18.22
C VAL A 498 33.41 -0.03 -16.80
N ILE A 499 32.09 0.01 -16.69
CA ILE A 499 31.34 -0.01 -15.46
C ILE A 499 30.57 -1.32 -15.40
N TYR A 500 31.05 -2.26 -14.61
CA TYR A 500 30.35 -3.49 -14.30
C TYR A 500 29.35 -3.23 -13.19
N VAL A 501 28.08 -3.61 -13.39
CA VAL A 501 27.02 -3.47 -12.38
C VAL A 501 26.61 -4.86 -11.95
N LEU A 502 26.95 -5.25 -10.72
CA LEU A 502 26.60 -6.54 -10.14
C LEU A 502 25.32 -6.43 -9.33
N ASP A 503 24.26 -7.10 -9.78
CA ASP A 503 22.96 -7.14 -9.09
C ASP A 503 22.70 -8.47 -8.35
N SER A 504 23.70 -9.35 -8.33
CA SER A 504 23.77 -10.56 -7.49
C SER A 504 24.88 -10.40 -6.44
N PRO A 505 24.63 -9.68 -5.31
CA PRO A 505 25.65 -9.40 -4.30
C PRO A 505 26.27 -10.67 -3.69
N GLU A 506 25.58 -11.81 -3.74
CA GLU A 506 26.07 -13.10 -3.25
C GLU A 506 27.36 -13.61 -3.94
N ILE A 507 27.71 -13.06 -5.11
CA ILE A 507 28.95 -13.37 -5.85
C ILE A 507 29.93 -12.19 -5.95
N GLN A 508 29.82 -11.19 -5.07
CA GLN A 508 30.68 -10.01 -5.07
C GLN A 508 32.18 -10.37 -5.01
N ASP A 509 32.60 -11.18 -4.04
CA ASP A 509 34.01 -11.54 -3.84
C ASP A 509 34.62 -12.21 -5.09
N GLN A 510 33.86 -13.11 -5.72
CA GLN A 510 34.28 -13.80 -6.94
C GLN A 510 34.42 -12.81 -8.11
N THR A 511 33.49 -11.87 -8.21
CA THR A 511 33.49 -10.81 -9.23
C THR A 511 34.68 -9.87 -9.05
N GLU A 512 34.94 -9.42 -7.81
CA GLU A 512 36.07 -8.56 -7.50
C GLU A 512 37.42 -9.23 -7.77
N HIS A 513 37.56 -10.51 -7.40
CA HIS A 513 38.77 -11.26 -7.67
C HIS A 513 39.03 -11.38 -9.18
N LEU A 514 38.00 -11.71 -9.96
CA LEU A 514 38.09 -11.83 -11.41
C LEU A 514 38.46 -10.49 -12.07
N LEU A 515 37.76 -9.41 -11.71
CA LEU A 515 38.01 -8.08 -12.26
C LEU A 515 39.40 -7.56 -11.88
N GLY A 516 39.88 -7.83 -10.66
CA GLY A 516 41.23 -7.48 -10.23
C GLY A 516 42.31 -8.16 -11.09
N GLY A 517 42.19 -9.47 -11.32
CA GLY A 517 43.12 -10.20 -12.19
C GLY A 517 43.09 -9.71 -13.64
N LEU A 518 41.89 -9.47 -14.16
CA LEU A 518 41.69 -8.93 -15.51
C LEU A 518 42.26 -7.51 -15.67
N HIS A 519 42.12 -6.66 -14.65
CA HIS A 519 42.72 -5.33 -14.63
C HIS A 519 44.25 -5.39 -14.69
N LEU A 520 44.87 -6.26 -13.90
CA LEU A 520 46.33 -6.45 -13.91
C LEU A 520 46.85 -6.93 -15.27
N LEU A 521 46.05 -7.74 -15.98
CA LEU A 521 46.42 -8.29 -17.28
C LEU A 521 46.28 -7.27 -18.43
N HIS A 522 45.21 -6.47 -18.42
CA HIS A 522 44.84 -5.64 -19.57
C HIS A 522 44.97 -4.13 -19.33
N GLY A 523 45.02 -3.68 -18.08
CA GLY A 523 45.18 -2.26 -17.74
C GLY A 523 43.98 -1.36 -18.07
N LEU A 524 42.84 -1.91 -18.52
CA LEU A 524 41.65 -1.12 -18.82
C LEU A 524 41.08 -0.46 -17.55
N PRO A 525 40.67 0.82 -17.61
CA PRO A 525 39.98 1.48 -16.51
C PRO A 525 38.60 0.85 -16.28
N MET A 526 38.35 0.38 -15.05
CA MET A 526 37.09 -0.25 -14.71
C MET A 526 36.53 0.27 -13.37
N LYS A 527 35.22 0.15 -13.22
CA LYS A 527 34.49 0.34 -11.96
C LYS A 527 33.54 -0.84 -11.76
N LEU A 528 33.47 -1.37 -10.56
CA LEU A 528 32.42 -2.28 -10.13
C LEU A 528 31.42 -1.50 -9.27
N VAL A 529 30.14 -1.61 -9.60
CA VAL A 529 29.01 -1.09 -8.84
C VAL A 529 28.21 -2.28 -8.35
N VAL A 530 28.07 -2.45 -7.04
CA VAL A 530 27.35 -3.59 -6.45
C VAL A 530 26.02 -3.10 -5.90
N MET A 531 24.93 -3.72 -6.35
CA MET A 531 23.59 -3.45 -5.83
C MET A 531 23.30 -4.36 -4.64
N ASN A 532 22.48 -3.89 -3.71
CA ASN A 532 22.11 -4.64 -2.51
C ASN A 532 21.22 -5.87 -2.79
N ARG A 533 20.64 -5.97 -4.00
CA ARG A 533 19.83 -7.10 -4.50
C ARG A 533 19.59 -6.99 -6.01
N ASN A 534 19.02 -8.04 -6.58
CA ASN A 534 18.64 -8.07 -8.00
C ASN A 534 17.51 -7.07 -8.27
N GLY A 535 17.81 -6.06 -9.10
CA GLY A 535 16.86 -5.05 -9.54
C GLY A 535 16.30 -5.24 -10.95
N GLY A 536 16.83 -6.20 -11.70
CA GLY A 536 16.55 -6.38 -13.12
C GLY A 536 17.43 -5.48 -14.00
N TYR A 537 17.41 -5.79 -15.30
CA TYR A 537 18.32 -5.19 -16.29
C TYR A 537 18.23 -3.66 -16.34
N ALA A 538 17.02 -3.10 -16.40
CA ALA A 538 16.79 -1.66 -16.46
C ALA A 538 17.41 -0.91 -15.26
N ARG A 539 17.19 -1.40 -14.03
CA ARG A 539 17.71 -0.79 -12.81
C ARG A 539 19.23 -0.90 -12.74
N ALA A 540 19.81 -2.03 -13.14
CA ALA A 540 21.26 -2.21 -13.19
C ALA A 540 21.90 -1.25 -14.21
N CYS A 541 21.33 -1.12 -15.41
CA CYS A 541 21.79 -0.16 -16.41
C CYS A 541 21.68 1.30 -15.92
N ASN A 542 20.54 1.68 -15.34
CA ASN A 542 20.34 3.01 -14.75
C ASN A 542 21.35 3.26 -13.61
N ALA A 543 21.59 2.28 -12.75
CA ALA A 543 22.58 2.37 -11.68
C ALA A 543 23.98 2.63 -12.23
N GLY A 544 24.42 1.87 -13.24
CA GLY A 544 25.70 2.09 -13.90
C GLY A 544 25.81 3.44 -14.59
N ALA A 545 24.75 3.89 -15.28
CA ALA A 545 24.69 5.18 -15.96
C ALA A 545 24.89 6.37 -15.00
N ARG A 546 24.44 6.26 -13.74
CA ARG A 546 24.68 7.29 -12.71
C ARG A 546 26.16 7.44 -12.37
N PHE A 547 26.95 6.36 -12.43
CA PHE A 547 28.39 6.40 -12.18
C PHE A 547 29.25 6.66 -13.43
N ALA A 548 28.63 6.66 -14.62
CA ALA A 548 29.30 7.02 -15.85
C ALA A 548 29.91 8.43 -15.79
N ARG A 549 31.05 8.62 -16.45
CA ARG A 549 31.69 9.94 -16.58
C ARG A 549 31.80 10.40 -18.03
N GLY A 550 31.62 9.49 -18.98
CA GLY A 550 31.70 9.75 -20.41
C GLY A 550 30.50 10.51 -20.97
N ALA A 551 30.74 11.28 -22.02
CA ALA A 551 29.70 11.99 -22.76
C ALA A 551 28.82 11.03 -23.60
N ILE A 552 29.34 9.83 -23.90
CA ILE A 552 28.63 8.76 -24.60
C ILE A 552 28.47 7.58 -23.64
N LEU A 553 27.26 7.03 -23.58
CA LEU A 553 26.93 5.82 -22.84
C LEU A 553 26.78 4.64 -23.80
N VAL A 554 27.32 3.49 -23.41
CA VAL A 554 27.10 2.21 -24.09
C VAL A 554 26.45 1.26 -23.10
N MET A 555 25.25 0.79 -23.40
CA MET A 555 24.60 -0.31 -22.68
C MET A 555 25.00 -1.60 -23.38
N LEU A 556 25.77 -2.45 -22.71
CA LEU A 556 26.36 -3.64 -23.32
C LEU A 556 26.08 -4.87 -22.45
N ASN A 557 25.44 -5.89 -23.03
CA ASN A 557 25.24 -7.15 -22.32
C ASN A 557 26.58 -7.84 -22.03
N SER A 558 26.65 -8.57 -20.91
CA SER A 558 27.87 -9.27 -20.47
C SER A 558 28.32 -10.43 -21.37
N ASP A 559 27.44 -10.92 -22.25
CA ASP A 559 27.69 -11.98 -23.23
C ASP A 559 27.83 -11.46 -24.68
N VAL A 560 28.17 -10.17 -24.83
CA VAL A 560 28.49 -9.55 -26.13
C VAL A 560 29.99 -9.32 -26.26
N VAL A 561 30.58 -9.79 -27.36
CA VAL A 561 32.03 -9.74 -27.62
C VAL A 561 32.30 -9.13 -29.00
N PRO A 562 33.23 -8.18 -29.14
CA PRO A 562 33.52 -7.58 -30.44
C PRO A 562 34.14 -8.57 -31.43
N CYS A 563 33.71 -8.50 -32.70
CA CYS A 563 34.30 -9.33 -33.76
C CYS A 563 35.69 -8.83 -34.19
N ALA A 564 35.93 -7.53 -34.09
CA ALA A 564 37.19 -6.88 -34.43
C ALA A 564 37.36 -5.55 -33.68
N PRO A 565 38.61 -5.05 -33.53
CA PRO A 565 38.86 -3.69 -33.05
C PRO A 565 38.19 -2.60 -33.90
N GLY A 566 37.89 -1.46 -33.29
CA GLY A 566 37.34 -0.27 -33.95
C GLY A 566 35.81 -0.13 -33.88
N TRP A 567 35.10 -1.15 -33.39
CA TRP A 567 33.63 -1.16 -33.30
C TRP A 567 33.08 0.06 -32.53
N LEU A 568 33.68 0.39 -31.39
CA LEU A 568 33.18 1.47 -30.53
C LEU A 568 33.49 2.84 -31.14
N GLN A 569 34.64 2.96 -31.79
CA GLN A 569 35.02 4.18 -32.50
C GLN A 569 34.02 4.49 -33.62
N VAL A 570 33.61 3.48 -34.38
CA VAL A 570 32.63 3.60 -35.46
C VAL A 570 31.29 4.10 -34.92
N LEU A 571 30.74 3.43 -33.88
CA LEU A 571 29.46 3.82 -33.28
C LEU A 571 29.50 5.22 -32.66
N SER A 572 30.58 5.53 -31.93
CA SER A 572 30.76 6.85 -31.31
C SER A 572 30.87 7.97 -32.34
N ARG A 573 31.57 7.72 -33.46
CA ARG A 573 31.68 8.68 -34.57
C ARG A 573 30.34 8.93 -35.25
N ALA A 574 29.50 7.90 -35.43
CA ALA A 574 28.18 8.06 -36.02
C ALA A 574 27.35 9.05 -35.20
N LEU A 575 27.29 8.87 -33.88
CA LEU A 575 26.65 9.83 -32.98
C LEU A 575 27.30 11.20 -33.06
N LEU A 576 28.62 11.33 -32.91
CA LEU A 576 29.28 12.65 -32.89
C LEU A 576 29.13 13.45 -34.19
N LYS A 577 28.93 12.79 -35.34
CA LYS A 577 28.74 13.46 -36.63
C LYS A 577 27.34 14.02 -36.84
N SER A 578 26.31 13.41 -36.25
CA SER A 578 24.92 13.82 -36.44
C SER A 578 24.25 14.17 -35.13
N ASN A 579 23.80 15.42 -34.99
CA ASN A 579 23.01 15.87 -33.85
C ASN A 579 21.55 15.39 -33.91
N GLU A 580 21.12 14.85 -35.05
CA GLU A 580 19.78 14.27 -35.23
C GLU A 580 19.73 12.82 -34.69
N LEU A 581 20.87 12.14 -34.53
CA LEU A 581 20.94 10.79 -33.98
C LEU A 581 20.94 10.79 -32.45
N GLY A 582 19.95 10.14 -31.87
CA GLY A 582 19.84 9.93 -30.42
C GLY A 582 20.43 8.61 -29.94
N ALA A 583 20.39 7.55 -30.75
CA ALA A 583 21.08 6.29 -30.44
C ALA A 583 21.51 5.54 -31.70
N VAL A 584 22.51 4.66 -31.55
CA VAL A 584 23.01 3.78 -32.60
C VAL A 584 23.28 2.38 -32.06
N GLY A 585 22.96 1.36 -32.86
CA GLY A 585 23.20 -0.05 -32.56
C GLY A 585 24.05 -0.73 -33.63
N PRO A 586 24.89 -1.73 -33.27
CA PRO A 586 25.75 -2.44 -34.20
C PRO A 586 25.03 -3.60 -34.90
N LYS A 587 25.74 -4.23 -35.85
CA LYS A 587 25.42 -5.60 -36.31
C LYS A 587 25.73 -6.60 -35.21
N LEU A 588 24.73 -7.40 -34.84
CA LEU A 588 24.94 -8.56 -33.96
C LEU A 588 24.79 -9.84 -34.76
N ILE A 589 25.73 -10.76 -34.54
CA ILE A 589 25.73 -12.11 -35.10
C ILE A 589 25.77 -13.17 -33.99
N TYR A 590 25.17 -14.32 -34.28
CA TYR A 590 25.28 -15.53 -33.48
C TYR A 590 26.66 -16.18 -33.63
N GLU A 591 26.96 -17.17 -32.79
CA GLU A 591 28.21 -17.93 -32.85
C GLU A 591 28.39 -18.72 -34.15
N ASP A 592 27.30 -19.03 -34.85
CA ASP A 592 27.30 -19.70 -36.16
C ASP A 592 27.48 -18.73 -37.33
N GLY A 593 27.64 -17.43 -37.06
CA GLY A 593 27.80 -16.37 -38.06
C GLY A 593 26.50 -15.88 -38.69
N SER A 594 25.33 -16.37 -38.27
CA SER A 594 24.04 -15.85 -38.72
C SER A 594 23.69 -14.53 -38.03
N LEU A 595 22.92 -13.67 -38.71
CA LEU A 595 22.45 -12.39 -38.21
C LEU A 595 21.47 -12.59 -37.06
N GLN A 596 21.74 -11.88 -35.97
CA GLN A 596 20.83 -11.76 -34.84
C GLN A 596 20.12 -10.40 -34.84
N HIS A 597 20.82 -9.33 -35.21
CA HIS A 597 20.29 -7.98 -35.16
C HIS A 597 20.85 -7.10 -36.28
N ALA A 598 19.95 -6.46 -37.02
CA ALA A 598 20.25 -5.40 -37.98
C ALA A 598 19.29 -4.20 -37.79
N GLY A 599 19.02 -3.83 -36.53
CA GLY A 599 17.93 -2.95 -36.13
C GLY A 599 16.62 -3.68 -35.77
N LEU A 600 15.75 -3.00 -35.05
CA LEU A 600 14.42 -3.46 -34.65
C LEU A 600 13.32 -2.87 -35.53
N TYR A 601 12.24 -3.63 -35.71
CA TYR A 601 10.94 -3.15 -36.15
C TYR A 601 9.83 -3.76 -35.30
N PHE A 602 8.63 -3.18 -35.40
CA PHE A 602 7.48 -3.61 -34.62
C PHE A 602 6.46 -4.31 -35.51
N GLY A 603 5.97 -5.47 -35.07
CA GLY A 603 4.95 -6.24 -35.76
C GLY A 603 3.82 -6.60 -34.81
N ARG A 604 2.58 -6.65 -35.32
CA ARG A 604 1.44 -7.11 -34.54
C ARG A 604 1.30 -8.62 -34.59
N ASP A 605 1.05 -9.23 -33.45
CA ASP A 605 0.57 -10.60 -33.38
C ASP A 605 -0.93 -10.70 -33.73
N GLN A 606 -1.49 -11.91 -33.66
CA GLN A 606 -2.91 -12.15 -33.95
C GLN A 606 -3.88 -11.50 -32.95
N ARG A 607 -3.37 -11.09 -31.78
CA ARG A 607 -4.13 -10.43 -30.71
C ARG A 607 -3.98 -8.91 -30.75
N GLY A 608 -3.23 -8.37 -31.72
CA GLY A 608 -2.97 -6.94 -31.87
C GLY A 608 -1.86 -6.42 -30.95
N ILE A 609 -1.10 -7.29 -30.28
CA ILE A 609 0.02 -6.92 -29.41
C ILE A 609 1.25 -6.61 -30.26
N TRP A 610 1.94 -5.50 -29.96
CA TRP A 610 3.21 -5.13 -30.60
C TRP A 610 4.36 -5.98 -30.07
N LEU A 611 5.05 -6.65 -30.98
CA LEU A 611 6.23 -7.45 -30.72
C LEU A 611 7.47 -6.82 -31.36
N ASN A 612 8.60 -6.93 -30.65
CA ASN A 612 9.91 -6.52 -31.16
C ASN A 612 10.44 -7.60 -32.10
N HIS A 613 10.72 -7.21 -33.35
CA HIS A 613 11.35 -8.06 -34.34
C HIS A 613 12.68 -7.47 -34.79
N HIS A 614 13.59 -8.33 -35.22
CA HIS A 614 14.91 -7.93 -35.70
C HIS A 614 14.95 -8.06 -37.22
N PHE A 615 15.41 -7.02 -37.92
CA PHE A 615 15.60 -7.09 -39.37
C PHE A 615 16.59 -8.20 -39.73
N HIS A 616 16.23 -8.98 -40.76
CA HIS A 616 17.06 -10.04 -41.36
C HIS A 616 17.58 -11.12 -40.39
N LYS A 617 16.94 -11.29 -39.23
CA LYS A 617 17.32 -12.33 -38.26
C LYS A 617 17.32 -13.71 -38.90
N GLY A 618 18.39 -14.47 -38.67
CA GLY A 618 18.61 -15.82 -39.21
C GLY A 618 19.24 -15.86 -40.61
N MET A 619 19.38 -14.73 -41.30
CA MET A 619 20.14 -14.66 -42.56
C MET A 619 21.66 -14.75 -42.30
N PRO A 620 22.49 -15.08 -43.30
CA PRO A 620 23.96 -15.02 -43.16
C PRO A 620 24.49 -13.64 -42.71
N GLY A 621 25.57 -13.60 -41.91
CA GLY A 621 26.17 -12.36 -41.37
C GLY A 621 26.64 -11.34 -42.42
N ASP A 622 26.87 -11.80 -43.65
CA ASP A 622 27.26 -11.04 -44.84
C ASP A 622 26.08 -10.76 -45.79
N TYR A 623 24.84 -11.05 -45.37
CA TYR A 623 23.65 -10.78 -46.15
C TYR A 623 23.59 -9.30 -46.57
N VAL A 624 23.61 -9.06 -47.88
CA VAL A 624 23.87 -7.74 -48.49
C VAL A 624 22.93 -6.63 -47.98
N PRO A 625 21.60 -6.82 -47.85
CA PRO A 625 20.71 -5.81 -47.27
C PRO A 625 21.03 -5.41 -45.82
N ALA A 626 21.69 -6.29 -45.06
CA ALA A 626 22.08 -6.02 -43.69
C ALA A 626 23.45 -5.31 -43.56
N GLN A 627 24.15 -5.04 -44.67
CA GLN A 627 25.45 -4.36 -44.68
C GLN A 627 25.36 -2.84 -44.90
N GLN A 628 24.14 -2.29 -44.92
CA GLN A 628 23.90 -0.86 -45.11
C GLN A 628 23.48 -0.18 -43.80
N ALA A 629 24.17 0.91 -43.47
CA ALA A 629 23.77 1.79 -42.38
C ALA A 629 22.44 2.47 -42.74
N ARG A 630 21.51 2.55 -41.78
CA ARG A 630 20.18 3.11 -42.00
C ARG A 630 19.50 3.54 -40.71
N ASP A 631 18.50 4.40 -40.86
CA ASP A 631 17.55 4.69 -39.77
C ASP A 631 16.68 3.47 -39.50
N VAL A 632 16.43 3.22 -38.22
CA VAL A 632 15.59 2.12 -37.76
C VAL A 632 14.64 2.59 -36.65
N PRO A 633 13.50 1.90 -36.48
CA PRO A 633 12.58 2.15 -35.37
C PRO A 633 13.25 2.06 -33.99
N GLY A 634 14.17 1.11 -33.81
CA GLY A 634 14.91 0.93 -32.56
C GLY A 634 16.12 0.00 -32.74
N VAL A 635 16.92 -0.14 -31.69
CA VAL A 635 18.04 -1.08 -31.59
C VAL A 635 17.95 -1.85 -30.27
N THR A 636 18.59 -3.01 -30.21
CA THR A 636 18.50 -3.85 -29.01
C THR A 636 19.42 -3.38 -27.88
N GLY A 637 19.00 -3.62 -26.64
CA GLY A 637 19.77 -3.35 -25.43
C GLY A 637 21.04 -4.18 -25.31
N ALA A 638 21.21 -5.25 -26.12
CA ALA A 638 22.44 -6.02 -26.13
C ALA A 638 23.67 -5.16 -26.46
N CYS A 639 23.53 -4.17 -27.33
CA CYS A 639 24.48 -3.08 -27.49
C CYS A 639 23.77 -1.82 -28.01
N LEU A 640 23.52 -0.86 -27.13
CA LEU A 640 22.91 0.43 -27.46
C LEU A 640 23.85 1.56 -27.07
N VAL A 641 24.22 2.41 -28.04
CA VAL A 641 25.09 3.57 -27.83
C VAL A 641 24.26 4.83 -27.94
N THR A 642 24.35 5.72 -26.95
CA THR A 642 23.60 6.99 -26.91
C THR A 642 24.42 8.08 -26.23
N ARG A 643 24.03 9.35 -26.41
CA ARG A 643 24.62 10.44 -25.63
C ARG A 643 24.10 10.42 -24.21
N ARG A 644 24.96 10.78 -23.26
CA ARG A 644 24.57 10.88 -21.86
C ARG A 644 23.44 11.90 -21.67
N ASP A 645 23.55 13.07 -22.29
CA ASP A 645 22.52 14.12 -22.20
C ASP A 645 21.16 13.66 -22.72
N THR A 646 21.15 12.86 -23.80
CA THR A 646 19.94 12.29 -24.39
C THR A 646 19.35 11.24 -23.46
N TYR A 647 20.18 10.35 -22.92
CA TYR A 647 19.75 9.33 -21.95
C TYR A 647 19.13 9.96 -20.70
N GLU A 648 19.77 10.98 -20.14
CA GLU A 648 19.28 11.72 -18.97
C GLU A 648 17.99 12.50 -19.31
N ARG A 649 17.95 13.17 -20.47
CA ARG A 649 16.77 13.93 -20.94
C ARG A 649 15.52 13.08 -21.08
N VAL A 650 15.66 11.81 -21.47
CA VAL A 650 14.53 10.87 -21.63
C VAL A 650 14.27 10.00 -20.40
N GLY A 651 15.03 10.20 -19.31
CA GLY A 651 14.86 9.47 -18.05
C GLY A 651 15.42 8.05 -18.04
N GLY A 652 16.34 7.70 -18.95
CA GLY A 652 17.01 6.40 -18.99
C GLY A 652 16.08 5.22 -19.29
N TYR A 653 16.41 4.03 -18.82
CA TYR A 653 15.52 2.87 -18.94
C TYR A 653 14.31 2.98 -18.02
N THR A 654 13.14 2.61 -18.51
CA THR A 654 11.94 2.46 -17.67
C THR A 654 12.12 1.27 -16.74
N GLU A 655 11.74 1.41 -15.48
CA GLU A 655 11.86 0.34 -14.47
C GLU A 655 10.55 -0.43 -14.25
N ASP A 656 9.52 -0.10 -15.01
CA ASP A 656 8.18 -0.68 -14.91
C ASP A 656 8.05 -2.09 -15.52
N TYR A 657 8.97 -2.48 -16.41
CA TYR A 657 8.95 -3.83 -16.99
C TYR A 657 9.45 -4.85 -15.97
N VAL A 658 8.74 -5.97 -15.91
CA VAL A 658 9.00 -7.03 -14.94
C VAL A 658 10.16 -7.90 -15.42
N ILE A 659 11.25 -7.95 -14.65
CA ILE A 659 12.47 -8.78 -14.85
C ILE A 659 13.33 -8.35 -16.07
N GLY A 660 12.71 -7.97 -17.20
CA GLY A 660 13.35 -7.50 -18.44
C GLY A 660 12.47 -7.74 -19.67
N ASP A 661 13.00 -7.48 -20.87
CA ASP A 661 12.28 -7.40 -22.16
C ASP A 661 11.52 -6.06 -22.33
N TYR A 662 11.64 -5.48 -23.54
CA TYR A 662 11.03 -4.22 -24.01
C TYR A 662 11.61 -2.91 -23.45
N GLU A 663 12.52 -2.95 -22.48
CA GLU A 663 13.17 -1.72 -22.01
C GLU A 663 14.01 -1.02 -23.10
N ASP A 664 14.59 -1.77 -24.03
CA ASP A 664 15.39 -1.26 -25.15
C ASP A 664 14.57 -0.55 -26.21
N SER A 665 13.45 -1.14 -26.63
CA SER A 665 12.50 -0.48 -27.51
C SER A 665 11.82 0.72 -26.85
N ASP A 666 11.46 0.64 -25.57
CA ASP A 666 10.91 1.78 -24.82
C ASP A 666 11.89 2.96 -24.77
N LEU A 667 13.18 2.70 -24.50
CA LEU A 667 14.22 3.75 -24.56
C LEU A 667 14.31 4.36 -25.97
N CYS A 668 14.33 3.53 -27.02
CA CYS A 668 14.34 4.02 -28.40
C CYS A 668 13.12 4.91 -28.70
N LEU A 669 11.93 4.50 -28.28
CA LEU A 669 10.69 5.25 -28.48
C LEU A 669 10.69 6.58 -27.71
N LYS A 670 11.20 6.61 -26.48
CA LYS A 670 11.39 7.88 -25.73
C LYS A 670 12.35 8.84 -26.43
N ILE A 671 13.45 8.33 -26.97
CA ILE A 671 14.42 9.12 -27.76
C ILE A 671 13.76 9.67 -29.02
N ARG A 672 12.96 8.86 -29.72
CA ARG A 672 12.20 9.32 -30.89
C ARG A 672 11.17 10.38 -30.56
N ARG A 673 10.48 10.26 -29.42
CA ARG A 673 9.49 11.23 -28.95
C ARG A 673 10.08 12.62 -28.73
N VAL A 674 11.38 12.72 -28.44
CA VAL A 674 12.08 14.00 -28.31
C VAL A 674 12.68 14.52 -29.63
N GLY A 675 12.32 13.91 -30.76
CA GLY A 675 12.67 14.32 -32.12
C GLY A 675 13.97 13.73 -32.66
N LEU A 676 14.58 12.77 -31.96
CA LEU A 676 15.86 12.17 -32.37
C LEU A 676 15.67 10.84 -33.09
N GLN A 677 16.57 10.52 -34.02
CA GLN A 677 16.56 9.31 -34.80
C GLN A 677 17.37 8.19 -34.13
N ILE A 678 17.04 6.94 -34.48
CA ILE A 678 17.80 5.75 -34.09
C ILE A 678 18.41 5.15 -35.35
N ALA A 679 19.68 4.80 -35.33
CA ALA A 679 20.39 4.24 -36.47
C ALA A 679 20.97 2.85 -36.20
N TYR A 680 21.07 2.07 -37.27
CA TYR A 680 21.81 0.82 -37.32
C TYR A 680 23.12 1.04 -38.08
N GLU A 681 24.25 0.60 -37.53
CA GLU A 681 25.59 0.75 -38.11
C GLU A 681 26.29 -0.62 -38.27
N PRO A 682 26.27 -1.21 -39.48
CA PRO A 682 26.80 -2.55 -39.73
C PRO A 682 28.33 -2.64 -39.73
N ALA A 683 29.05 -1.52 -39.86
CA ALA A 683 30.51 -1.52 -39.82
C ALA A 683 31.05 -1.87 -38.42
N ALA A 684 30.23 -1.71 -37.37
CA ALA A 684 30.48 -2.30 -36.06
C ALA A 684 29.79 -3.67 -35.98
N CYS A 685 30.57 -4.74 -35.83
CA CYS A 685 30.07 -6.11 -35.71
C CYS A 685 30.47 -6.73 -34.38
N LEU A 686 29.50 -7.29 -33.65
CA LEU A 686 29.70 -7.97 -32.38
C LEU A 686 29.04 -9.36 -32.39
N TYR A 687 29.65 -10.32 -31.71
CA TYR A 687 29.02 -11.59 -31.35
C TYR A 687 28.14 -11.39 -30.13
N HIS A 688 26.93 -11.97 -30.13
CA HIS A 688 26.07 -12.02 -28.94
C HIS A 688 25.63 -13.46 -28.70
N PHE A 689 26.16 -14.08 -27.64
CA PHE A 689 25.99 -15.50 -27.31
C PHE A 689 24.65 -15.82 -26.61
N GLU A 690 23.60 -15.06 -26.98
CA GLU A 690 22.23 -14.99 -26.46
C GLU A 690 21.83 -16.06 -25.43
N ARG A 691 21.32 -15.62 -24.27
CA ARG A 691 20.56 -16.45 -23.29
C ARG A 691 21.36 -17.52 -22.55
N ARG A 692 22.69 -17.56 -22.64
CA ARG A 692 23.50 -18.46 -21.80
C ARG A 692 23.52 -18.06 -20.32
N SER A 693 23.40 -16.76 -20.01
CA SER A 693 23.21 -16.24 -18.64
C SER A 693 21.78 -16.51 -18.11
N ILE A 694 20.77 -16.35 -18.96
CA ILE A 694 19.34 -16.43 -18.61
C ILE A 694 18.84 -17.88 -18.41
N ARG A 695 19.31 -18.86 -19.21
CA ARG A 695 18.85 -20.27 -19.14
C ARG A 695 19.07 -20.94 -17.78
N ARG A 696 19.95 -20.40 -16.92
CA ARG A 696 20.25 -20.94 -15.59
C ARG A 696 19.41 -20.32 -14.46
N SER A 697 18.62 -19.28 -14.73
CA SER A 697 17.79 -18.61 -13.73
C SER A 697 16.36 -19.17 -13.72
N GLN A 698 15.94 -19.77 -12.60
CA GLN A 698 14.56 -20.21 -12.39
C GLN A 698 13.55 -19.04 -12.37
N ASP A 699 14.04 -17.81 -12.15
CA ASP A 699 13.20 -16.61 -12.01
C ASP A 699 12.70 -16.07 -13.35
N TYR A 700 13.36 -16.41 -14.47
CA TYR A 700 12.98 -15.94 -15.80
C TYR A 700 11.94 -16.89 -16.43
N MET A 701 10.70 -16.81 -15.95
CA MET A 701 9.58 -17.55 -16.53
C MET A 701 9.09 -16.86 -17.81
N ARG A 702 9.44 -17.40 -18.99
CA ARG A 702 8.98 -17.00 -20.34
C ARG A 702 7.45 -17.12 -20.60
N GLY A 703 6.63 -17.02 -19.56
CA GLY A 703 5.17 -17.10 -19.63
C GLY A 703 4.54 -15.72 -19.49
N VAL A 704 3.89 -15.51 -18.36
CA VAL A 704 3.07 -14.33 -18.07
C VAL A 704 3.88 -13.03 -18.01
N ALA A 705 5.14 -13.06 -17.57
CA ALA A 705 5.99 -11.86 -17.50
C ALA A 705 6.22 -11.24 -18.88
N SER A 706 6.62 -12.05 -19.87
CA SER A 706 6.84 -11.58 -21.24
C SER A 706 5.53 -11.11 -21.90
N GLN A 707 4.42 -11.80 -21.63
CA GLN A 707 3.08 -11.37 -22.07
C GLN A 707 2.64 -10.06 -21.40
N TYR A 708 2.95 -9.87 -20.12
CA TYR A 708 2.67 -8.64 -19.40
C TYR A 708 3.50 -7.48 -19.95
N ASN A 709 4.80 -7.67 -20.19
CA ASN A 709 5.67 -6.62 -20.71
C ASN A 709 5.29 -6.24 -22.15
N SER A 710 4.95 -7.20 -23.01
CA SER A 710 4.47 -6.91 -24.37
C SER A 710 3.12 -6.19 -24.37
N TRP A 711 2.21 -6.60 -23.48
CA TRP A 711 0.95 -5.90 -23.24
C TRP A 711 1.20 -4.47 -22.74
N LEU A 712 2.02 -4.28 -21.72
CA LEU A 712 2.35 -2.96 -21.15
C LEU A 712 3.00 -2.04 -22.18
N HIS A 713 3.95 -2.56 -22.96
CA HIS A 713 4.61 -1.83 -24.05
C HIS A 713 3.59 -1.41 -25.13
N THR A 714 2.68 -2.31 -25.51
CA THR A 714 1.58 -1.98 -26.43
C THR A 714 0.69 -0.88 -25.85
N GLN A 715 0.25 -1.00 -24.59
CA GLN A 715 -0.59 0.01 -23.95
C GLN A 715 0.08 1.38 -23.86
N ARG A 716 1.39 1.41 -23.68
CA ARG A 716 2.16 2.65 -23.53
C ARG A 716 2.41 3.35 -24.86
N TRP A 717 2.65 2.60 -25.92
CA TRP A 717 3.21 3.10 -27.18
C TRP A 717 2.36 2.79 -28.42
N GLU A 718 1.10 2.40 -28.24
CA GLU A 718 0.19 2.02 -29.34
C GLU A 718 0.18 3.06 -30.48
N GLU A 719 -0.04 4.33 -30.13
CA GLU A 719 -0.15 5.44 -31.09
C GLU A 719 1.21 5.71 -31.76
N ASP A 720 2.27 5.88 -30.97
CA ASP A 720 3.61 6.17 -31.48
C ASP A 720 4.14 5.06 -32.41
N ILE A 721 3.92 3.78 -32.06
CA ILE A 721 4.34 2.65 -32.90
C ILE A 721 3.48 2.54 -34.16
N ALA A 722 2.17 2.74 -34.06
CA ALA A 722 1.30 2.68 -35.23
C ALA A 722 1.67 3.75 -36.27
N GLU A 723 1.91 4.99 -35.84
CA GLU A 723 2.37 6.07 -36.70
C GLU A 723 3.75 5.76 -37.30
N LEU A 724 4.69 5.29 -36.48
CA LEU A 724 6.04 4.96 -36.91
C LEU A 724 6.05 3.85 -37.96
N MET A 725 5.24 2.79 -37.77
CA MET A 725 5.16 1.68 -38.71
C MET A 725 4.44 2.04 -39.99
N ALA A 726 3.40 2.88 -39.95
CA ALA A 726 2.74 3.37 -41.15
C ALA A 726 3.73 4.11 -42.07
N ASN A 727 4.52 5.03 -41.50
CA ASN A 727 5.50 5.83 -42.24
C ASN A 727 6.70 5.03 -42.76
N LEU A 728 7.09 3.96 -42.07
CA LEU A 728 8.24 3.13 -42.45
C LEU A 728 7.95 2.34 -43.73
N PHE A 729 6.77 1.72 -43.81
CA PHE A 729 6.39 0.88 -44.96
C PHE A 729 5.83 1.65 -46.16
N ASP A 730 5.54 2.95 -46.02
CA ASP A 730 5.25 3.84 -47.15
C ASP A 730 6.53 4.35 -47.85
N ARG A 731 7.68 4.35 -47.16
CA ARG A 731 8.98 4.75 -47.73
C ARG A 731 9.69 3.61 -48.46
N ASP A 732 9.47 2.37 -48.03
CA ASP A 732 10.02 1.17 -48.65
C ASP A 732 8.92 0.41 -49.43
N HIS A 733 8.94 0.46 -50.77
CA HIS A 733 8.13 -0.39 -51.64
C HIS A 733 8.58 -1.87 -51.61
N ASP A 734 8.70 -2.47 -50.42
CA ASP A 734 8.92 -3.91 -50.24
C ASP A 734 8.28 -4.37 -48.91
N ARG A 735 7.02 -4.82 -48.98
CA ARG A 735 6.45 -5.66 -47.90
C ARG A 735 7.18 -7.00 -47.93
N PRO A 736 7.85 -7.46 -46.86
CA PRO A 736 8.22 -8.87 -46.77
C PRO A 736 6.94 -9.70 -46.83
N ALA A 737 6.86 -10.60 -47.81
CA ALA A 737 5.71 -11.45 -48.04
C ALA A 737 5.34 -12.19 -46.73
N ALA A 738 4.14 -11.91 -46.23
CA ALA A 738 3.55 -12.64 -45.12
C ALA A 738 3.61 -14.14 -45.46
N ALA A 739 4.26 -14.92 -44.60
CA ALA A 739 4.37 -16.35 -44.75
C ALA A 739 2.96 -16.99 -44.81
N GLY A 740 2.54 -17.37 -46.02
CA GLY A 740 1.64 -18.49 -46.33
C GLY A 740 0.36 -18.63 -45.50
N MET A 741 -0.58 -17.68 -45.61
CA MET A 741 -1.94 -17.87 -45.13
C MET A 741 -2.74 -18.75 -46.13
N ARG A 742 -2.58 -20.09 -46.06
CA ARG A 742 -3.46 -21.03 -46.76
C ARG A 742 -4.79 -21.16 -46.01
N ILE A 743 -5.75 -20.31 -46.36
CA ILE A 743 -7.16 -20.49 -46.00
C ILE A 743 -7.68 -21.73 -46.75
N ARG A 744 -7.71 -22.89 -46.09
CA ARG A 744 -8.54 -24.01 -46.55
C ARG A 744 -10.00 -23.64 -46.33
N LYS A 745 -10.67 -23.15 -47.38
CA LYS A 745 -12.14 -23.16 -47.47
C LYS A 745 -12.59 -24.63 -47.41
N ARG A 746 -13.16 -25.05 -46.28
CA ARG A 746 -14.02 -26.25 -46.23
C ARG A 746 -15.37 -25.84 -46.79
N ASN A 747 -15.68 -26.32 -47.99
CA ASN A 747 -17.04 -26.33 -48.51
C ASN A 747 -17.90 -27.25 -47.64
N ALA A 748 -19.11 -26.80 -47.37
CA ALA A 748 -20.17 -27.55 -46.73
C ALA A 748 -20.60 -28.76 -47.57
N ALA A 749 -20.70 -29.91 -46.91
CA ALA A 749 -21.63 -31.01 -47.16
C ALA A 749 -21.73 -31.82 -45.86
#